data_AF-A0A8T0XB29-F1
#
_entry.id   AF-A0A8T0XB29-F1
#
_cell.length_a   1.000
_cell.length_b   1.000
_cell.length_c   1.000
_cell.angle_alpha   90.00
_cell.angle_beta   90.00
_cell.angle_gamma   90.00
#
_symmetry.space_group_name_H-M   'P 1'
#
loop_
_entity.id
_entity.type
_entity.pdbx_description
1 polymer ?
#
loop_
_entity_poly.entity_id
_entity_poly.type
_entity_poly.pdbx_seq_one_letter_code
_entity_poly.pdbx_strand_id
1 'polypeptide(L)'
;MFVIVAPLLDFDMGSAATESNDTLLGNGVVGILAETCNMWERRAPLTPSHCARLLLGGGNRTRVNRIIVQPSTKRIHHDAQYEDAGCEISEDLSECGLIIGIKQPKLEMILPDRAYAFFSHTHKAQKENMPLLDKILEERVSLFDYELIVGDDGKRLLAFGKFAGRAGLVDFLHGLGQRYLSLGYSTPFLSLGQSHMYPSLAAAKAAVIAVGEEIATFGLPSGICPIVFVFTGVGNVSQGAQEIFKLLPHTFIDAEKLPEVSAAWNLSKQSQSTKRVFQLYGCVVTSRDMVSHKDPTRHFDKADYYAHPEHYAPVFHERIAPYASVIVNCMYWERRFPRLLSISQLQQLMKSGCPLVGICDITCDIGGSIEFVDKSTSIEKPFFRYDPSNNSCHDDMEGNGVICLAVDILPTEFSKEASQHFGNILSKFVASLASMKQLVELPSYLRRACIAHDGRLTSLYEYIPRMRKTMIDLAPAKANPSPDKKYSTLVSLSGHLFDKFLINEALDIIEAAGGSFQLVRCEVGQSIDDTSYSELEVGADDTSTLDKIIDSLTSLANAHGGDDDARKETELALKIGKVNECGTGDTVDKDGPKILILGAGRVCRPAAQFLASYRPDDNNTDQIHVIVASLYQKDAEEIVEGIKNATATQLDVADIGGLSDLVSQVEVVVSLLPASFHAAIARVCIELKKHMVTASYVDESMSNLSQAAKGAGVTILCEMGLDPGIDHMISVKMIDEAHARNGKVKSFTSFCGGLPSPAAANNPLAYKFSWNPAGAVRAGKNPAVYKFLGEAIHVDGSSLYESAKGLRLPELPAFALEHLPNRNSLIYGDLYGITKEASTIYRATLRYEGFSEIMATLSKIGFFDAANHPLLQDANRPTYKGFLDELLNADNISTITTNLNIEASGGYDDELIARILSLGHCKEKDIAVKTVKTIKFLGLHEEIQIPKDCSSAFDVICQRMEQRMAYGHNEQDMVLLHHEVEVEYPDGRPTEKHQATLLEFGKVENGGSTTTAMALTVGVPAAIGALLLLENKVNTKGVIRPLEPEIYIPALEMLESSGIKLAEGVEI
;
A
#
# COMPACT_ATOMS: atom_id res chain seq x y z
N MET A 1 18.83 -51.10 69.40
CA MET A 1 18.15 -51.60 70.61
C MET A 1 16.74 -52.01 70.19
N PHE A 2 16.45 -53.32 70.13
CA PHE A 2 15.16 -53.97 69.77
C PHE A 2 14.53 -53.53 68.42
N VAL A 3 14.42 -54.32 67.34
CA VAL A 3 14.14 -55.77 67.13
C VAL A 3 12.71 -56.18 67.47
N ILE A 4 12.14 -57.05 66.61
CA ILE A 4 10.89 -57.86 66.67
C ILE A 4 9.66 -57.22 65.98
N VAL A 5 8.89 -57.86 65.07
CA VAL A 5 9.08 -59.00 64.10
C VAL A 5 7.91 -58.94 63.07
N ALA A 6 8.08 -59.46 61.84
CA ALA A 6 7.00 -59.74 60.87
C ALA A 6 6.70 -61.26 60.76
N PRO A 7 5.52 -61.69 60.27
CA PRO A 7 5.52 -62.56 59.08
C PRO A 7 4.27 -62.41 58.13
N LEU A 8 4.44 -62.46 56.79
CA LEU A 8 4.13 -63.58 55.84
C LEU A 8 2.61 -63.89 55.68
N LEU A 9 1.99 -64.17 54.52
CA LEU A 9 2.30 -64.30 53.07
C LEU A 9 0.93 -64.05 52.33
N ASP A 10 0.79 -63.74 51.03
CA ASP A 10 1.14 -64.52 49.83
C ASP A 10 1.04 -63.68 48.51
N PHE A 11 1.43 -64.28 47.37
CA PHE A 11 1.56 -63.77 45.99
C PHE A 11 0.22 -63.26 45.34
N ASP A 12 0.16 -62.51 44.22
CA ASP A 12 1.02 -62.54 43.00
C ASP A 12 0.91 -61.31 42.04
N MET A 13 1.84 -61.22 41.06
CA MET A 13 1.85 -60.50 39.76
C MET A 13 1.77 -58.95 39.62
N GLY A 14 2.94 -58.30 39.68
CA GLY A 14 3.60 -57.59 38.56
C GLY A 14 2.99 -56.37 37.82
N SER A 15 3.69 -55.23 37.82
CA SER A 15 4.27 -54.60 36.59
C SER A 15 5.13 -53.36 36.90
N ALA A 16 5.91 -52.92 35.89
CA ALA A 16 7.02 -51.97 35.89
C ALA A 16 6.93 -50.69 36.76
N ALA A 17 8.09 -50.29 37.31
CA ALA A 17 8.30 -48.95 37.85
C ALA A 17 8.39 -47.91 36.71
N THR A 18 7.71 -46.78 36.85
CA THR A 18 7.83 -45.62 35.97
C THR A 18 8.79 -44.59 36.56
N GLU A 19 9.88 -44.30 35.85
CA GLU A 19 10.75 -43.17 36.14
C GLU A 19 10.00 -41.84 35.88
N SER A 20 10.20 -40.84 36.74
CA SER A 20 9.65 -39.50 36.56
C SER A 20 10.48 -38.73 35.52
N ASN A 21 9.88 -38.44 34.36
CA ASN A 21 10.47 -37.55 33.36
C ASN A 21 10.57 -36.11 33.88
N ASP A 22 11.75 -35.71 34.37
CA ASP A 22 12.11 -34.30 34.51
C ASP A 22 12.36 -33.71 33.11
N THR A 23 11.35 -33.07 32.53
CA THR A 23 11.43 -32.47 31.19
C THR A 23 12.42 -31.28 31.19
N LEU A 24 13.51 -31.41 30.43
CA LEU A 24 14.56 -30.38 30.34
C LEU A 24 14.04 -29.12 29.64
N LEU A 25 13.97 -28.00 30.37
CA LEU A 25 13.53 -26.69 29.87
C LEU A 25 14.35 -26.14 28.69
N GLY A 26 15.65 -26.38 28.70
CA GLY A 26 16.58 -26.03 27.63
C GLY A 26 17.52 -27.19 27.34
N ASN A 27 17.56 -27.64 26.09
CA ASN A 27 18.34 -28.79 25.64
C ASN A 27 19.60 -28.39 24.82
N GLY A 28 19.93 -27.09 24.78
CA GLY A 28 21.02 -26.54 23.96
C GLY A 28 20.68 -26.35 22.48
N VAL A 29 19.46 -26.65 22.04
CA VAL A 29 18.97 -26.41 20.67
C VAL A 29 18.02 -25.20 20.68
N VAL A 30 18.30 -24.20 19.85
CA VAL A 30 17.54 -22.94 19.79
C VAL A 30 16.82 -22.82 18.45
N GLY A 31 15.50 -22.66 18.48
CA GLY A 31 14.65 -22.40 17.32
C GLY A 31 14.46 -20.90 17.08
N ILE A 32 14.56 -20.44 15.84
CA ILE A 32 14.17 -19.08 15.41
C ILE A 32 12.90 -19.18 14.56
N LEU A 33 11.83 -18.53 15.00
CA LEU A 33 10.52 -18.53 14.33
C LEU A 33 10.52 -17.75 13.00
N ALA A 34 9.65 -18.15 12.08
CA ALA A 34 9.28 -17.34 10.92
C ALA A 34 8.41 -16.13 11.32
N GLU A 35 8.55 -15.02 10.60
CA GLU A 35 7.83 -13.77 10.88
C GLU A 35 6.40 -13.79 10.30
N THR A 36 5.40 -13.94 11.17
CA THR A 36 3.99 -14.17 10.75
C THR A 36 3.03 -13.01 10.98
N CYS A 37 3.42 -11.97 11.73
CA CYS A 37 2.48 -10.97 12.27
C CYS A 37 1.88 -10.02 11.21
N ASN A 38 2.69 -9.41 10.35
CA ASN A 38 2.25 -8.55 9.24
C ASN A 38 3.31 -8.55 8.12
N MET A 39 3.17 -7.72 7.08
CA MET A 39 4.13 -7.66 5.97
C MET A 39 5.41 -6.88 6.28
N TRP A 40 5.36 -5.94 7.23
CA TRP A 40 6.46 -5.06 7.62
C TRP A 40 7.38 -5.66 8.69
N GLU A 41 6.86 -6.59 9.50
CA GLU A 41 7.65 -7.32 10.50
C GLU A 41 8.65 -8.27 9.83
N ARG A 42 9.82 -7.73 9.52
CA ARG A 42 10.93 -8.41 8.86
C ARG A 42 12.13 -8.58 9.80
N ARG A 43 11.97 -8.22 11.09
CA ARG A 43 13.04 -8.26 12.11
C ARG A 43 13.22 -9.67 12.66
N ALA A 44 14.48 -10.08 12.81
CA ALA A 44 14.84 -11.33 13.45
C ALA A 44 15.31 -11.09 14.91
N PRO A 45 15.04 -12.02 15.85
CA PRO A 45 15.52 -11.91 17.23
C PRO A 45 17.04 -12.02 17.33
N LEU A 46 17.66 -12.82 16.47
CA LEU A 46 19.10 -12.95 16.30
C LEU A 46 19.42 -12.83 14.81
N THR A 47 20.45 -12.05 14.47
CA THR A 47 20.99 -12.00 13.09
C THR A 47 21.99 -13.14 12.87
N PRO A 48 22.39 -13.47 11.62
CA PRO A 48 23.40 -14.50 11.36
C PRO A 48 24.71 -14.33 12.15
N SER A 49 25.18 -13.09 12.32
CA SER A 49 26.38 -12.78 13.12
C SER A 49 26.22 -13.04 14.63
N HIS A 50 25.00 -13.15 15.14
CA HIS A 50 24.73 -13.61 16.50
C HIS A 50 24.76 -15.13 16.58
N CYS A 51 24.15 -15.80 15.60
CA CYS A 51 24.08 -17.26 15.54
C CYS A 51 25.48 -17.86 15.43
N ALA A 52 26.30 -17.37 14.50
CA ALA A 52 27.70 -17.75 14.38
C ALA A 52 28.47 -17.56 15.70
N ARG A 53 28.27 -16.45 16.42
CA ARG A 53 28.93 -16.21 17.73
C ARG A 53 28.45 -17.15 18.84
N LEU A 54 27.18 -17.54 18.85
CA LEU A 54 26.63 -18.49 19.83
C LEU A 54 27.16 -19.91 19.61
N LEU A 55 27.26 -20.33 18.34
CA LEU A 55 27.80 -21.63 17.93
C LEU A 55 29.33 -21.70 18.12
N LEU A 56 30.09 -20.70 17.63
CA LEU A 56 31.55 -20.62 17.78
C LEU A 56 32.00 -20.43 19.24
N GLY A 57 31.10 -20.06 20.16
CA GLY A 57 31.41 -19.94 21.58
C GLY A 57 31.88 -21.25 22.23
N GLY A 58 31.57 -22.39 21.61
CA GLY A 58 31.94 -23.73 22.06
C GLY A 58 31.13 -24.22 23.26
N GLY A 59 30.87 -25.54 23.30
CA GLY A 59 29.96 -26.17 24.27
C GLY A 59 30.26 -25.91 25.76
N ASN A 60 31.47 -25.43 26.09
CA ASN A 60 31.85 -25.08 27.46
C ASN A 60 31.51 -23.64 27.90
N ARG A 61 31.17 -22.71 26.99
CA ARG A 61 30.86 -21.31 27.34
C ARG A 61 29.43 -20.88 27.03
N THR A 62 28.89 -21.23 25.86
CA THR A 62 27.52 -20.82 25.47
C THR A 62 26.47 -21.90 25.68
N ARG A 63 26.88 -23.18 25.69
CA ARG A 63 25.99 -24.37 25.78
C ARG A 63 24.86 -24.40 24.72
N VAL A 64 24.98 -23.60 23.65
CA VAL A 64 24.16 -23.68 22.45
C VAL A 64 24.89 -24.59 21.49
N ASN A 65 24.29 -25.74 21.18
CA ASN A 65 24.87 -26.79 20.36
C ASN A 65 24.42 -26.71 18.90
N ARG A 66 23.15 -26.34 18.68
CA ARG A 66 22.50 -26.21 17.36
C ARG A 66 21.56 -25.01 17.38
N ILE A 67 21.41 -24.36 16.23
CA ILE A 67 20.40 -23.32 16.00
C ILE A 67 19.62 -23.74 14.76
N ILE A 68 18.31 -23.93 14.91
CA ILE A 68 17.38 -24.27 13.83
C ILE A 68 16.57 -23.01 13.50
N VAL A 69 16.46 -22.66 12.23
CA VAL A 69 15.77 -21.46 11.76
C VAL A 69 14.63 -21.88 10.85
N GLN A 70 13.41 -21.47 11.16
CA GLN A 70 12.29 -21.62 10.23
C GLN A 70 12.53 -20.75 9.00
N PRO A 71 12.36 -21.29 7.78
CA PRO A 71 12.56 -20.53 6.55
C PRO A 71 11.60 -19.34 6.50
N SER A 72 12.05 -18.22 5.92
CA SER A 72 11.23 -17.01 5.83
C SER A 72 11.63 -16.14 4.63
N THR A 73 10.71 -16.02 3.69
CA THR A 73 10.85 -15.12 2.53
C THR A 73 10.71 -13.63 2.89
N LYS A 74 10.23 -13.30 4.10
CA LYS A 74 10.02 -11.91 4.56
C LYS A 74 11.22 -11.34 5.30
N ARG A 75 11.93 -12.19 6.04
CA ARG A 75 13.02 -11.82 6.96
C ARG A 75 14.08 -10.96 6.28
N ILE A 76 14.58 -9.95 6.99
CA ILE A 76 15.63 -9.04 6.48
C ILE A 76 17.02 -9.72 6.30
N HIS A 77 17.15 -10.95 6.77
CA HIS A 77 18.31 -11.81 6.62
C HIS A 77 17.86 -13.10 5.95
N HIS A 78 18.44 -13.44 4.80
CA HIS A 78 18.07 -14.64 4.04
C HIS A 78 18.52 -15.91 4.76
N ASP A 79 17.80 -17.00 4.56
CA ASP A 79 18.07 -18.29 5.22
C ASP A 79 19.48 -18.81 4.91
N ALA A 80 19.96 -18.66 3.67
CA ALA A 80 21.35 -18.95 3.28
C ALA A 80 22.41 -18.24 4.14
N GLN A 81 22.12 -17.04 4.66
CA GLN A 81 23.05 -16.34 5.55
C GLN A 81 23.13 -17.00 6.94
N TYR A 82 22.06 -17.68 7.37
CA TYR A 82 22.07 -18.48 8.59
C TYR A 82 22.76 -19.83 8.36
N GLU A 83 22.60 -20.45 7.20
CA GLU A 83 23.37 -21.64 6.79
C GLU A 83 24.88 -21.35 6.78
N ASP A 84 25.31 -20.24 6.15
CA ASP A 84 26.69 -19.74 6.19
C ASP A 84 27.20 -19.47 7.62
N ALA A 85 26.30 -19.16 8.56
CA ALA A 85 26.60 -18.94 9.97
C ALA A 85 26.64 -20.25 10.80
N GLY A 86 26.34 -21.40 10.19
CA GLY A 86 26.31 -22.72 10.82
C GLY A 86 24.96 -23.12 11.43
N CYS A 87 23.87 -22.43 11.09
CA CYS A 87 22.52 -22.85 11.46
C CYS A 87 21.97 -23.93 10.52
N GLU A 88 20.96 -24.64 10.99
CA GLU A 88 20.13 -25.55 10.19
C GLU A 88 18.83 -24.85 9.80
N ILE A 89 18.33 -25.05 8.57
CA ILE A 89 17.03 -24.52 8.12
C ILE A 89 16.00 -25.66 8.16
N SER A 90 14.90 -25.46 8.88
CA SER A 90 13.82 -26.45 9.02
C SER A 90 12.52 -25.78 9.44
N GLU A 91 11.42 -26.17 8.81
CA GLU A 91 10.06 -25.82 9.26
C GLU A 91 9.74 -26.44 10.64
N ASP A 92 10.26 -27.65 10.89
CA ASP A 92 10.09 -28.32 12.17
C ASP A 92 11.09 -27.80 13.21
N LEU A 93 10.54 -27.29 14.32
CA LEU A 93 11.27 -26.86 15.51
C LEU A 93 11.07 -27.83 16.69
N SER A 94 10.52 -29.03 16.48
CA SER A 94 10.24 -30.01 17.54
C SER A 94 11.47 -30.37 18.39
N GLU A 95 12.66 -30.38 17.80
CA GLU A 95 13.94 -30.63 18.49
C GLU A 95 14.44 -29.45 19.35
N CYS A 96 13.90 -28.24 19.17
CA CYS A 96 14.32 -27.04 19.90
C CYS A 96 13.74 -27.03 21.31
N GLY A 97 14.57 -26.87 22.34
CA GLY A 97 14.09 -26.65 23.72
C GLY A 97 13.68 -25.20 23.98
N LEU A 98 14.42 -24.25 23.40
CA LEU A 98 14.11 -22.81 23.42
C LEU A 98 13.74 -22.35 22.00
N ILE A 99 12.60 -21.67 21.86
CA ILE A 99 12.13 -21.09 20.60
C ILE A 99 11.99 -19.57 20.77
N ILE A 100 12.53 -18.78 19.84
CA ILE A 100 12.56 -17.32 19.93
C ILE A 100 11.98 -16.64 18.68
N GLY A 101 11.25 -15.55 18.90
CA GLY A 101 10.71 -14.67 17.86
C GLY A 101 10.82 -13.20 18.29
N ILE A 102 10.39 -12.26 17.44
CA ILE A 102 10.18 -10.86 17.85
C ILE A 102 8.76 -10.66 18.40
N LYS A 103 7.75 -11.03 17.60
CA LYS A 103 6.32 -11.00 17.95
C LYS A 103 5.84 -12.41 18.30
N GLN A 104 4.63 -12.48 18.86
CA GLN A 104 3.94 -13.75 19.09
C GLN A 104 3.76 -14.55 17.79
N PRO A 105 3.99 -15.88 17.81
CA PRO A 105 3.64 -16.76 16.70
C PRO A 105 2.13 -17.01 16.66
N LYS A 106 1.66 -17.73 15.64
CA LYS A 106 0.27 -18.20 15.60
C LYS A 106 0.07 -19.35 16.60
N LEU A 107 -1.18 -19.61 17.01
CA LEU A 107 -1.49 -20.58 18.07
C LEU A 107 -1.12 -22.02 17.67
N GLU A 108 -1.24 -22.36 16.39
CA GLU A 108 -0.85 -23.64 15.80
C GLU A 108 0.67 -23.87 15.74
N MET A 109 1.48 -22.81 15.94
CA MET A 109 2.95 -22.89 15.99
C MET A 109 3.49 -23.04 17.43
N ILE A 110 2.61 -23.14 18.44
CA ILE A 110 2.99 -23.37 19.84
C ILE A 110 3.16 -24.86 20.07
N LEU A 111 4.39 -25.29 20.34
CA LEU A 111 4.75 -26.69 20.60
C LEU A 111 4.72 -27.02 22.11
N PRO A 112 4.22 -28.21 22.50
CA PRO A 112 4.18 -28.65 23.90
C PRO A 112 5.54 -28.72 24.58
N ASP A 113 5.56 -28.42 25.88
CA ASP A 113 6.71 -28.62 26.76
C ASP A 113 7.99 -27.90 26.30
N ARG A 114 7.87 -26.70 25.71
CA ARG A 114 9.00 -25.87 25.24
C ARG A 114 9.11 -24.55 26.01
N ALA A 115 10.27 -23.91 25.92
CA ALA A 115 10.45 -22.52 26.32
C ALA A 115 10.28 -21.59 25.11
N TYR A 116 9.49 -20.53 25.23
CA TYR A 116 9.31 -19.51 24.19
C TYR A 116 9.73 -18.12 24.70
N ALA A 117 10.40 -17.32 23.86
CA ALA A 117 10.68 -15.91 24.16
C ALA A 117 10.32 -14.97 23.00
N PHE A 118 9.44 -14.00 23.27
CA PHE A 118 8.99 -12.96 22.33
C PHE A 118 8.28 -11.81 23.10
N PHE A 119 7.89 -10.73 22.42
CA PHE A 119 6.97 -9.73 22.99
C PHE A 119 5.54 -10.27 23.00
N SER A 120 5.10 -10.79 24.15
CA SER A 120 3.82 -11.48 24.31
C SER A 120 2.70 -10.56 24.76
N HIS A 121 3.04 -9.53 25.54
CA HIS A 121 2.13 -8.60 26.22
C HIS A 121 1.05 -9.28 27.11
N THR A 122 1.11 -10.59 27.33
CA THR A 122 0.09 -11.35 28.08
C THR A 122 -0.01 -10.91 29.54
N HIS A 123 1.09 -10.41 30.11
CA HIS A 123 1.12 -9.78 31.44
C HIS A 123 0.18 -8.56 31.59
N LYS A 124 -0.20 -7.91 30.49
CA LYS A 124 -1.15 -6.77 30.49
C LYS A 124 -2.61 -7.22 30.64
N ALA A 125 -2.88 -8.53 30.61
CA ALA A 125 -4.20 -9.15 30.76
C ALA A 125 -5.26 -8.68 29.74
N GLN A 126 -4.85 -8.07 28.62
CA GLN A 126 -5.74 -7.58 27.56
C GLN A 126 -6.41 -8.75 26.80
N LYS A 127 -7.72 -8.62 26.52
CA LYS A 127 -8.58 -9.65 25.91
C LYS A 127 -7.96 -10.34 24.68
N GLU A 128 -7.36 -9.56 23.77
CA GLU A 128 -6.70 -10.04 22.55
C GLU A 128 -5.53 -11.01 22.78
N ASN A 129 -4.79 -10.85 23.88
CA ASN A 129 -3.60 -11.64 24.20
C ASN A 129 -3.93 -12.90 25.03
N MET A 130 -5.19 -13.06 25.46
CA MET A 130 -5.59 -14.15 26.35
C MET A 130 -5.63 -15.52 25.66
N PRO A 131 -6.11 -15.69 24.40
CA PRO A 131 -6.05 -16.98 23.71
C PRO A 131 -4.63 -17.53 23.55
N LEU A 132 -3.63 -16.65 23.37
CA LEU A 132 -2.23 -17.02 23.36
C LEU A 132 -1.78 -17.54 24.73
N LEU A 133 -2.11 -16.82 25.81
CA LEU A 133 -1.77 -17.27 27.17
C LEU A 133 -2.47 -18.59 27.53
N ASP A 134 -3.71 -18.80 27.05
CA ASP A 134 -4.43 -20.06 27.25
C ASP A 134 -3.75 -21.22 26.54
N LYS A 135 -3.34 -21.03 25.28
CA LYS A 135 -2.56 -22.03 24.54
C LYS A 135 -1.21 -22.35 25.19
N ILE A 136 -0.53 -21.32 25.69
CA ILE A 136 0.74 -21.46 26.43
C ILE A 136 0.56 -22.29 27.72
N LEU A 137 -0.56 -22.12 28.44
CA LEU A 137 -0.86 -22.90 29.64
C LEU A 137 -1.30 -24.34 29.30
N GLU A 138 -2.12 -24.53 28.27
CA GLU A 138 -2.54 -25.85 27.77
C GLU A 138 -1.33 -26.71 27.37
N GLU A 139 -0.42 -26.14 26.58
CA GLU A 139 0.77 -26.81 26.04
C GLU A 139 1.96 -26.84 27.03
N ARG A 140 1.73 -26.46 28.30
CA ARG A 140 2.73 -26.40 29.38
C ARG A 140 3.99 -25.55 29.06
N VAL A 141 3.86 -24.60 28.14
CA VAL A 141 4.97 -23.78 27.64
C VAL A 141 5.50 -22.83 28.71
N SER A 142 6.82 -22.68 28.72
CA SER A 142 7.53 -21.70 29.55
C SER A 142 7.72 -20.39 28.80
N LEU A 143 6.85 -19.41 29.04
CA LEU A 143 6.79 -18.16 28.29
C LEU A 143 7.61 -17.04 28.96
N PHE A 144 8.60 -16.51 28.25
CA PHE A 144 9.43 -15.37 28.65
C PHE A 144 9.09 -14.13 27.82
N ASP A 145 8.67 -13.03 28.47
CA ASP A 145 8.43 -11.77 27.76
C ASP A 145 9.65 -10.85 27.83
N TYR A 146 10.14 -10.44 26.67
CA TYR A 146 11.26 -9.51 26.57
C TYR A 146 10.99 -8.13 27.21
N GLU A 147 9.73 -7.69 27.33
CA GLU A 147 9.37 -6.45 28.01
C GLU A 147 9.71 -6.49 29.51
N LEU A 148 9.71 -7.69 30.09
CA LEU A 148 9.91 -7.96 31.51
C LEU A 148 11.38 -8.28 31.85
N ILE A 149 12.27 -8.33 30.85
CA ILE A 149 13.73 -8.44 31.04
C ILE A 149 14.27 -7.05 31.42
N VAL A 150 14.23 -6.80 32.73
CA VAL A 150 14.53 -5.52 33.38
C VAL A 150 15.77 -5.66 34.28
N GLY A 151 16.74 -4.76 34.10
CA GLY A 151 17.98 -4.70 34.88
C GLY A 151 17.76 -4.25 36.33
N ASP A 152 18.82 -4.32 37.14
CA ASP A 152 18.75 -4.00 38.57
C ASP A 152 18.45 -2.52 38.88
N ASP A 153 18.60 -1.64 37.88
CA ASP A 153 18.23 -0.22 37.93
C ASP A 153 16.78 0.06 37.50
N GLY A 154 15.97 -0.99 37.29
CA GLY A 154 14.58 -0.90 36.85
C GLY A 154 14.40 -0.59 35.36
N LYS A 155 15.47 -0.53 34.55
CA LYS A 155 15.36 -0.26 33.10
C LYS A 155 15.20 -1.55 32.30
N ARG A 156 14.21 -1.55 31.39
CA ARG A 156 14.02 -2.59 30.36
C ARG A 156 15.24 -2.64 29.43
N LEU A 157 15.80 -3.84 29.25
CA LEU A 157 17.03 -4.04 28.49
C LEU A 157 16.77 -4.28 26.99
N LEU A 158 15.65 -4.93 26.65
CA LEU A 158 15.29 -5.30 25.28
C LEU A 158 14.18 -4.39 24.74
N ALA A 159 14.56 -3.34 24.01
CA ALA A 159 13.62 -2.37 23.45
C ALA A 159 14.10 -1.81 22.09
N PHE A 160 13.14 -1.41 21.26
CA PHE A 160 13.40 -0.86 19.92
C PHE A 160 13.32 0.67 19.83
N GLY A 161 13.04 1.37 20.94
CA GLY A 161 12.60 2.78 20.92
C GLY A 161 13.51 3.73 20.12
N LYS A 162 14.83 3.50 20.11
CA LYS A 162 15.76 4.34 19.34
C LYS A 162 15.55 4.23 17.82
N PHE A 163 15.05 3.11 17.31
CA PHE A 163 14.69 2.94 15.91
C PHE A 163 13.31 3.51 15.59
N ALA A 164 12.35 3.45 16.53
CA ALA A 164 11.06 4.15 16.37
C ALA A 164 11.29 5.66 16.19
N GLY A 165 12.14 6.25 17.04
CA GLY A 165 12.51 7.66 16.95
C GLY A 165 13.19 8.04 15.63
N ARG A 166 14.08 7.17 15.13
CA ARG A 166 14.79 7.41 13.87
C ARG A 166 13.87 7.31 12.66
N ALA A 167 13.05 6.27 12.58
CA ALA A 167 12.10 6.09 11.48
C ALA A 167 11.08 7.23 11.50
N GLY A 168 10.34 7.37 12.61
CA GLY A 168 9.28 8.37 12.74
C GLY A 168 9.71 9.80 12.40
N LEU A 169 10.95 10.22 12.71
CA LEU A 169 11.41 11.53 12.25
C LEU A 169 11.83 11.57 10.77
N VAL A 170 12.44 10.53 10.20
CA VAL A 170 12.69 10.48 8.74
C VAL A 170 11.37 10.55 7.98
N ASP A 171 10.38 9.76 8.38
CA ASP A 171 9.05 9.73 7.78
C ASP A 171 8.37 11.09 7.92
N PHE A 172 8.38 11.65 9.14
CA PHE A 172 7.77 12.95 9.40
C PHE A 172 8.45 14.09 8.63
N LEU A 173 9.77 14.05 8.40
CA LEU A 173 10.42 15.03 7.54
C LEU A 173 9.95 14.91 6.08
N HIS A 174 9.75 13.70 5.55
CA HIS A 174 9.13 13.48 4.24
C HIS A 174 7.69 14.05 4.19
N GLY A 175 6.83 13.71 5.17
CA GLY A 175 5.46 14.24 5.24
C GLY A 175 5.40 15.76 5.46
N LEU A 176 6.36 16.33 6.17
CA LEU A 176 6.52 17.77 6.33
C LEU A 176 6.86 18.46 5.00
N GLY A 177 7.64 17.80 4.12
CA GLY A 177 7.85 18.25 2.75
C GLY A 177 6.54 18.32 1.96
N GLN A 178 5.74 17.24 1.98
CA GLN A 178 4.43 17.18 1.32
C GLN A 178 3.46 18.24 1.88
N ARG A 179 3.41 18.40 3.21
CA ARG A 179 2.54 19.39 3.87
C ARG A 179 2.97 20.83 3.63
N TYR A 180 4.26 21.12 3.51
CA TYR A 180 4.68 22.46 3.11
C TYR A 180 4.35 22.74 1.63
N LEU A 181 4.44 21.74 0.75
CA LEU A 181 4.03 21.89 -0.65
C LEU A 181 2.53 22.23 -0.78
N SER A 182 1.65 21.54 -0.06
CA SER A 182 0.20 21.85 -0.06
C SER A 182 -0.14 23.22 0.57
N LEU A 183 0.77 23.77 1.38
CA LEU A 183 0.71 25.14 1.91
C LEU A 183 1.40 26.18 0.99
N GLY A 184 1.81 25.78 -0.23
CA GLY A 184 2.43 26.67 -1.23
C GLY A 184 3.95 26.86 -1.08
N TYR A 185 4.62 26.06 -0.25
CA TYR A 185 6.05 26.18 0.04
C TYR A 185 6.87 24.97 -0.45
N SER A 186 7.63 25.15 -1.52
CA SER A 186 8.66 24.18 -1.92
C SER A 186 9.83 24.20 -0.93
N THR A 187 10.06 23.08 -0.24
CA THR A 187 11.14 22.91 0.74
C THR A 187 12.03 21.71 0.40
N PRO A 188 13.33 21.72 0.80
CA PRO A 188 14.25 20.59 0.55
C PRO A 188 13.77 19.24 1.08
N PHE A 189 12.92 19.26 2.11
CA PHE A 189 12.28 18.07 2.70
C PHE A 189 11.50 17.21 1.68
N LEU A 190 11.02 17.80 0.57
CA LEU A 190 10.35 17.08 -0.52
C LEU A 190 11.22 16.01 -1.20
N SER A 191 12.55 16.09 -1.08
CA SER A 191 13.48 15.12 -1.66
C SER A 191 13.66 13.84 -0.81
N LEU A 192 13.12 13.80 0.41
CA LEU A 192 13.16 12.61 1.27
C LEU A 192 12.08 11.62 0.86
N GLY A 193 12.43 10.34 0.75
CA GLY A 193 11.50 9.22 0.86
C GLY A 193 11.25 8.81 2.32
N GLN A 194 10.30 7.90 2.52
CA GLN A 194 9.99 7.27 3.81
C GLN A 194 11.07 6.27 4.22
N SER A 195 11.14 5.90 5.50
CA SER A 195 12.23 5.14 6.11
C SER A 195 12.45 3.79 5.45
N HIS A 196 11.38 3.04 5.18
CA HIS A 196 11.45 1.73 4.52
C HIS A 196 11.91 1.79 3.06
N MET A 197 11.88 2.96 2.42
CA MET A 197 12.37 3.14 1.03
C MET A 197 13.90 3.13 0.97
N TYR A 198 14.60 3.34 2.09
CA TYR A 198 16.06 3.30 2.14
C TYR A 198 16.58 1.89 2.45
N PRO A 199 17.64 1.40 1.77
CA PRO A 199 18.19 0.06 2.00
C PRO A 199 18.94 -0.10 3.34
N SER A 200 19.10 1.00 4.10
CA SER A 200 19.74 1.02 5.42
C SER A 200 19.47 2.36 6.13
N LEU A 201 19.63 2.36 7.45
CA LEU A 201 19.65 3.60 8.24
C LEU A 201 20.78 4.54 7.79
N ALA A 202 21.90 4.01 7.28
CA ALA A 202 22.98 4.83 6.75
C ALA A 202 22.56 5.60 5.49
N ALA A 203 21.82 4.96 4.58
CA ALA A 203 21.28 5.59 3.38
C ALA A 203 20.22 6.66 3.72
N ALA A 204 19.29 6.36 4.64
CA ALA A 204 18.31 7.34 5.12
C ALA A 204 18.99 8.59 5.71
N LYS A 205 20.02 8.38 6.54
CA LYS A 205 20.83 9.49 7.08
C LYS A 205 21.55 10.29 6.00
N ALA A 206 22.09 9.65 4.97
CA ALA A 206 22.75 10.34 3.86
C ALA A 206 21.77 11.27 3.11
N ALA A 207 20.52 10.83 2.90
CA ALA A 207 19.47 11.68 2.32
C ALA A 207 19.13 12.88 3.22
N VAL A 208 18.99 12.68 4.54
CA VAL A 208 18.76 13.78 5.49
C VAL A 208 19.96 14.73 5.57
N ILE A 209 21.20 14.25 5.41
CA ILE A 209 22.40 15.09 5.30
C ILE A 209 22.34 15.94 4.02
N ALA A 210 22.02 15.36 2.86
CA ALA A 210 21.89 16.12 1.61
C ALA A 210 20.83 17.23 1.70
N VAL A 211 19.68 16.93 2.32
CA VAL A 211 18.65 17.94 2.67
C VAL A 211 19.20 18.98 3.63
N GLY A 212 20.00 18.58 4.61
CA GLY A 212 20.70 19.48 5.52
C GLY A 212 21.66 20.42 4.78
N GLU A 213 22.44 19.92 3.82
CA GLU A 213 23.35 20.69 2.97
C GLU A 213 22.61 21.66 2.05
N GLU A 214 21.48 21.25 1.46
CA GLU A 214 20.62 22.14 0.67
C GLU A 214 20.03 23.26 1.56
N ILE A 215 19.48 22.90 2.73
CA ILE A 215 18.99 23.87 3.72
C ILE A 215 20.13 24.79 4.17
N ALA A 216 21.36 24.31 4.32
CA ALA A 216 22.54 25.08 4.75
C ALA A 216 23.15 25.95 3.64
N THR A 217 22.86 25.66 2.37
CA THR A 217 23.33 26.44 1.22
C THR A 217 22.32 27.49 0.79
N PHE A 218 21.04 27.13 0.69
CA PHE A 218 20.00 27.97 0.09
C PHE A 218 18.98 28.51 1.10
N GLY A 219 18.92 27.96 2.31
CA GLY A 219 17.95 28.34 3.34
C GLY A 219 16.52 27.86 3.06
N LEU A 220 15.64 28.09 4.03
CA LEU A 220 14.22 27.79 3.95
C LEU A 220 13.42 29.04 3.56
N PRO A 221 12.23 28.90 2.95
CA PRO A 221 11.33 30.02 2.68
C PRO A 221 11.07 30.85 3.94
N SER A 222 11.14 32.18 3.84
CA SER A 222 10.93 33.07 4.99
C SER A 222 9.57 32.84 5.65
N GLY A 223 8.50 32.68 4.87
CA GLY A 223 7.12 32.52 5.37
C GLY A 223 6.85 31.35 6.32
N ILE A 224 7.72 30.32 6.36
CA ILE A 224 7.60 29.18 7.28
C ILE A 224 8.62 29.19 8.43
N CYS A 225 9.60 30.10 8.39
CA CYS A 225 10.60 30.24 9.44
C CYS A 225 10.07 31.12 10.59
N PRO A 226 10.64 31.01 11.81
CA PRO A 226 11.49 29.93 12.28
C PRO A 226 10.68 28.62 12.40
N ILE A 227 11.29 27.49 12.00
CA ILE A 227 10.70 26.17 12.23
C ILE A 227 11.23 25.63 13.57
N VAL A 228 10.33 25.32 14.49
CA VAL A 228 10.67 24.82 15.84
C VAL A 228 10.16 23.40 16.03
N PHE A 229 11.09 22.45 16.20
CA PHE A 229 10.82 21.06 16.55
C PHE A 229 10.91 20.87 18.06
N VAL A 230 9.82 20.43 18.69
CA VAL A 230 9.73 20.14 20.13
C VAL A 230 9.74 18.64 20.38
N PHE A 231 10.78 18.11 21.01
CA PHE A 231 10.93 16.68 21.32
C PHE A 231 10.50 16.41 22.77
N THR A 232 9.51 15.52 22.97
CA THR A 232 9.01 15.22 24.33
C THR A 232 9.82 14.10 25.00
N GLY A 233 10.28 14.36 26.22
CA GLY A 233 11.08 13.43 27.02
C GLY A 233 12.52 13.26 26.54
N VAL A 234 13.28 12.46 27.29
CA VAL A 234 14.74 12.20 27.08
C VAL A 234 15.06 10.72 26.86
N GLY A 235 14.03 9.89 26.63
CA GLY A 235 14.17 8.45 26.44
C GLY A 235 14.76 8.05 25.09
N ASN A 236 14.92 6.75 24.87
CA ASN A 236 15.51 6.19 23.64
C ASN A 236 14.83 6.68 22.35
N VAL A 237 13.51 6.87 22.37
CA VAL A 237 12.73 7.38 21.23
C VAL A 237 13.13 8.81 20.89
N SER A 238 13.07 9.73 21.87
CA SER A 238 13.48 11.13 21.71
C SER A 238 14.95 11.24 21.25
N GLN A 239 15.85 10.43 21.81
CA GLN A 239 17.25 10.37 21.36
C GLN A 239 17.41 9.85 19.93
N GLY A 240 16.55 8.94 19.48
CA GLY A 240 16.51 8.44 18.10
C GLY A 240 16.07 9.51 17.11
N ALA A 241 15.00 10.24 17.43
CA ALA A 241 14.52 11.35 16.62
C ALA A 241 15.56 12.47 16.57
N GLN A 242 16.09 12.90 17.72
CA GLN A 242 17.16 13.89 17.78
C GLN A 242 18.43 13.49 16.99
N GLU A 243 18.73 12.20 16.87
CA GLU A 243 19.89 11.72 16.07
C GLU A 243 19.70 11.98 14.56
N ILE A 244 18.46 11.96 14.07
CA ILE A 244 18.11 12.33 12.69
C ILE A 244 18.05 13.85 12.55
N PHE A 245 17.39 14.54 13.49
CA PHE A 245 17.29 16.01 13.49
C PHE A 245 18.68 16.70 13.45
N LYS A 246 19.65 16.13 14.16
CA LYS A 246 21.02 16.65 14.25
C LYS A 246 21.81 16.62 12.94
N LEU A 247 21.28 15.98 11.89
CA LEU A 247 21.84 15.97 10.54
C LEU A 247 21.43 17.20 9.71
N LEU A 248 20.40 17.94 10.16
CA LEU A 248 19.98 19.21 9.58
C LEU A 248 20.78 20.38 10.21
N PRO A 249 20.94 21.52 9.53
CA PRO A 249 21.53 22.73 10.12
C PRO A 249 20.55 23.35 11.13
N HIS A 250 20.82 23.16 12.42
CA HIS A 250 19.87 23.48 13.50
C HIS A 250 20.55 24.19 14.68
N THR A 251 19.76 24.86 15.51
CA THR A 251 20.18 25.35 16.84
C THR A 251 19.30 24.73 17.92
N PHE A 252 19.90 24.05 18.91
CA PHE A 252 19.14 23.62 20.09
C PHE A 252 18.96 24.78 21.09
N ILE A 253 17.75 24.93 21.62
CA ILE A 253 17.36 25.98 22.58
C ILE A 253 16.62 25.39 23.78
N ASP A 254 16.81 26.03 24.93
CA ASP A 254 16.06 25.72 26.16
C ASP A 254 14.61 26.21 26.04
N ALA A 255 13.66 25.50 26.66
CA ALA A 255 12.23 25.82 26.64
C ALA A 255 11.92 27.27 27.04
N GLU A 256 12.66 27.81 28.01
CA GLU A 256 12.52 29.18 28.51
C GLU A 256 12.82 30.26 27.45
N LYS A 257 13.54 29.93 26.38
CA LYS A 257 13.92 30.85 25.29
C LYS A 257 12.99 30.81 24.08
N LEU A 258 12.01 29.89 24.05
CA LEU A 258 11.00 29.82 22.97
C LEU A 258 10.28 31.17 22.72
N PRO A 259 9.91 31.98 23.74
CA PRO A 259 9.29 33.28 23.52
C PRO A 259 10.20 34.29 22.79
N GLU A 260 11.52 34.24 23.03
CA GLU A 260 12.50 35.16 22.43
C GLU A 260 12.61 34.95 20.92
N VAL A 261 12.62 33.67 20.49
CA VAL A 261 12.68 33.27 19.07
C VAL A 261 11.42 33.75 18.32
N SER A 262 10.24 33.62 18.94
CA SER A 262 8.98 34.10 18.37
C SER A 262 8.87 35.63 18.34
N ALA A 263 9.39 36.32 19.35
CA ALA A 263 9.43 37.79 19.38
C ALA A 263 10.32 38.37 18.27
N ALA A 264 11.51 37.79 18.06
CA ALA A 264 12.41 38.17 16.96
C ALA A 264 11.76 37.95 15.57
N TRP A 265 10.99 36.85 15.42
CA TRP A 265 10.25 36.56 14.19
C TRP A 265 9.17 37.60 13.88
N ASN A 266 8.31 37.94 14.84
CA ASN A 266 7.21 38.89 14.64
C ASN A 266 7.69 40.31 14.29
N LEU A 267 8.90 40.70 14.72
CA LEU A 267 9.55 41.95 14.29
C LEU A 267 10.02 41.90 12.82
N SER A 268 10.45 40.73 12.35
CA SER A 268 10.93 40.55 10.96
C SER A 268 9.81 40.44 9.91
N LYS A 269 8.60 40.00 10.31
CA LYS A 269 7.40 39.88 9.44
C LYS A 269 7.00 41.19 8.72
N GLN A 270 7.45 42.35 9.20
CA GLN A 270 7.16 43.65 8.57
C GLN A 270 7.98 43.91 7.29
N SER A 271 8.92 43.03 6.93
CA SER A 271 9.63 43.06 5.65
C SER A 271 9.24 41.85 4.81
N GLN A 272 8.41 42.05 3.78
CA GLN A 272 8.14 41.03 2.75
C GLN A 272 9.39 40.79 1.91
N SER A 273 10.29 39.95 2.42
CA SER A 273 11.52 39.56 1.73
C SER A 273 11.38 38.17 1.13
N THR A 274 11.64 38.07 -0.17
CA THR A 274 11.80 36.81 -0.91
C THR A 274 13.09 36.06 -0.56
N LYS A 275 13.93 36.62 0.32
CA LYS A 275 15.15 35.96 0.81
C LYS A 275 14.78 34.77 1.70
N ARG A 276 15.33 33.61 1.34
CA ARG A 276 15.36 32.42 2.21
C ARG A 276 16.25 32.68 3.43
N VAL A 277 15.95 32.02 4.55
CA VAL A 277 16.61 32.22 5.85
C VAL A 277 16.91 30.89 6.55
N PHE A 278 17.91 30.91 7.43
CA PHE A 278 18.40 29.74 8.16
C PHE A 278 17.92 29.80 9.62
N GLN A 279 16.72 29.28 9.89
CA GLN A 279 16.09 29.36 11.21
C GLN A 279 15.35 28.05 11.57
N LEU A 280 16.12 26.99 11.80
CA LEU A 280 15.63 25.70 12.27
C LEU A 280 16.08 25.47 13.72
N TYR A 281 15.13 25.25 14.61
CA TYR A 281 15.37 25.11 16.05
C TYR A 281 14.89 23.77 16.59
N GLY A 282 15.66 23.19 17.52
CA GLY A 282 15.26 22.04 18.31
C GLY A 282 15.08 22.42 19.77
N CYS A 283 14.02 21.96 20.41
CA CYS A 283 13.82 22.11 21.85
C CYS A 283 13.49 20.74 22.45
N VAL A 284 14.18 20.35 23.53
CA VAL A 284 13.88 19.10 24.25
C VAL A 284 13.16 19.47 25.54
N VAL A 285 11.94 18.96 25.71
CA VAL A 285 11.10 19.25 26.88
C VAL A 285 10.89 18.01 27.74
N THR A 286 10.76 18.24 29.03
CA THR A 286 10.56 17.21 30.07
C THR A 286 9.30 17.49 30.87
N SER A 287 8.94 16.59 31.79
CA SER A 287 7.77 16.75 32.67
C SER A 287 7.72 18.12 33.37
N ARG A 288 8.87 18.70 33.76
CA ARG A 288 8.95 20.02 34.41
C ARG A 288 8.45 21.18 33.52
N ASP A 289 8.53 20.99 32.20
CA ASP A 289 8.20 21.99 31.18
C ASP A 289 6.76 21.76 30.66
N MET A 290 6.18 20.58 30.94
CA MET A 290 4.85 20.14 30.50
C MET A 290 3.75 20.35 31.54
N VAL A 291 4.08 20.25 32.84
CA VAL A 291 3.13 20.38 33.94
C VAL A 291 3.64 21.34 35.03
N SER A 292 2.71 21.96 35.77
CA SER A 292 3.00 22.68 37.00
C SER A 292 2.18 22.13 38.15
N HIS A 293 2.71 22.24 39.38
CA HIS A 293 1.95 21.91 40.58
C HIS A 293 0.75 22.88 40.72
N LYS A 294 -0.41 22.39 41.17
CA LYS A 294 -1.67 23.18 41.27
C LYS A 294 -1.65 24.24 42.38
N ASP A 295 -0.96 23.95 43.49
CA ASP A 295 -0.56 24.96 44.48
C ASP A 295 0.57 25.83 43.89
N PRO A 296 0.35 27.14 43.68
CA PRO A 296 1.33 28.03 43.05
C PRO A 296 2.55 28.34 43.93
N THR A 297 2.55 27.94 45.21
CA THR A 297 3.70 28.09 46.11
C THR A 297 4.72 26.95 45.97
N ARG A 298 4.37 25.88 45.24
CA ARG A 298 5.22 24.70 45.04
C ARG A 298 5.80 24.66 43.63
N HIS A 299 7.08 24.30 43.54
CA HIS A 299 7.76 24.07 42.27
C HIS A 299 7.54 22.62 41.80
N PHE A 300 7.89 22.34 40.53
CA PHE A 300 7.83 20.97 40.01
C PHE A 300 8.81 20.06 40.77
N ASP A 301 8.29 19.01 41.41
CA ASP A 301 9.08 17.90 41.93
C ASP A 301 8.82 16.64 41.10
N LYS A 302 9.89 15.96 40.69
CA LYS A 302 9.80 14.78 39.82
C LYS A 302 9.23 13.57 40.56
N ALA A 303 9.65 13.32 41.79
CA ALA A 303 9.23 12.14 42.55
C ALA A 303 7.75 12.26 42.94
N ASP A 304 7.33 13.45 43.39
CA ASP A 304 5.94 13.77 43.69
C ASP A 304 5.06 13.64 42.43
N TYR A 305 5.49 14.18 41.27
CA TYR A 305 4.72 14.03 40.02
C TYR A 305 4.46 12.57 39.60
N TYR A 306 5.44 11.67 39.72
CA TYR A 306 5.25 10.25 39.36
C TYR A 306 4.46 9.45 40.41
N ALA A 307 4.39 9.93 41.65
CA ALA A 307 3.57 9.34 42.71
C ALA A 307 2.12 9.87 42.69
N HIS A 308 1.97 11.18 42.56
CA HIS A 308 0.74 11.98 42.72
C HIS A 308 0.51 12.93 41.53
N PRO A 309 0.31 12.41 40.31
CA PRO A 309 0.09 13.24 39.12
C PRO A 309 -1.18 14.12 39.23
N GLU A 310 -2.14 13.76 40.09
CA GLU A 310 -3.32 14.55 40.41
C GLU A 310 -3.02 15.92 41.03
N HIS A 311 -1.83 16.12 41.62
CA HIS A 311 -1.37 17.42 42.13
C HIS A 311 -0.98 18.41 41.02
N TYR A 312 -0.90 17.96 39.75
CA TYR A 312 -0.32 18.74 38.65
C TYR A 312 -1.37 19.09 37.58
N ALA A 313 -1.18 20.24 36.94
CA ALA A 313 -1.98 20.73 35.81
C ALA A 313 -1.11 20.83 34.54
N PRO A 314 -1.66 20.58 33.33
CA PRO A 314 -0.90 20.65 32.09
C PRO A 314 -0.69 22.10 31.66
N VAL A 315 0.57 22.53 31.51
CA VAL A 315 0.98 23.88 31.06
C VAL A 315 1.71 23.86 29.72
N PHE A 316 1.89 22.69 29.10
CA PHE A 316 2.52 22.55 27.77
C PHE A 316 1.86 23.44 26.70
N HIS A 317 0.52 23.48 26.71
CA HIS A 317 -0.29 24.31 25.82
C HIS A 317 -0.12 25.82 26.02
N GLU A 318 0.38 26.26 27.18
CA GLU A 318 0.66 27.68 27.48
C GLU A 318 2.13 28.05 27.20
N ARG A 319 3.06 27.15 27.55
CA ARG A 319 4.50 27.46 27.62
C ARG A 319 5.28 27.02 26.40
N ILE A 320 4.84 25.97 25.71
CA ILE A 320 5.64 25.29 24.67
C ILE A 320 4.90 25.27 23.33
N ALA A 321 3.66 24.75 23.31
CA ALA A 321 2.88 24.58 22.08
C ALA A 321 2.67 25.87 21.26
N PRO A 322 2.49 27.09 21.85
CA PRO A 322 2.36 28.33 21.07
C PRO A 322 3.56 28.65 20.17
N TYR A 323 4.71 28.03 20.41
CA TYR A 323 5.96 28.25 19.69
C TYR A 323 6.39 27.06 18.83
N ALA A 324 5.69 25.93 18.91
CA ALA A 324 6.06 24.70 18.20
C ALA A 324 5.53 24.73 16.77
N SER A 325 6.40 24.53 15.78
CA SER A 325 5.99 24.21 14.40
C SER A 325 5.72 22.72 14.26
N VAL A 326 6.51 21.88 14.94
CA VAL A 326 6.40 20.43 14.95
C VAL A 326 6.51 19.93 16.38
N ILE A 327 5.57 19.08 16.81
CA ILE A 327 5.67 18.33 18.07
C ILE A 327 6.09 16.90 17.74
N VAL A 328 7.25 16.48 18.25
CA VAL A 328 7.75 15.11 18.12
C VAL A 328 7.54 14.40 19.46
N ASN A 329 6.40 13.71 19.58
CA ASN A 329 5.99 13.07 20.80
C ASN A 329 6.71 11.72 20.98
N CYS A 330 7.52 11.62 22.03
CA CYS A 330 8.44 10.52 22.29
C CYS A 330 8.42 10.09 23.78
N MET A 331 7.47 10.58 24.57
CA MET A 331 7.35 10.32 26.00
C MET A 331 6.48 9.10 26.31
N TYR A 332 6.64 8.53 27.51
CA TYR A 332 5.67 7.58 28.04
C TYR A 332 4.50 8.34 28.67
N TRP A 333 3.28 7.85 28.47
CA TRP A 333 2.06 8.40 29.09
C TRP A 333 1.13 7.27 29.55
N GLU A 334 0.30 7.57 30.55
CA GLU A 334 -0.78 6.69 31.02
C GLU A 334 -1.87 7.56 31.67
N ARG A 335 -3.13 7.07 31.69
CA ARG A 335 -4.34 7.87 31.96
C ARG A 335 -4.37 8.69 33.26
N ARG A 336 -3.54 8.35 34.26
CA ARG A 336 -3.42 9.13 35.51
C ARG A 336 -2.59 10.42 35.35
N PHE A 337 -1.76 10.52 34.33
CA PHE A 337 -1.01 11.74 34.03
C PHE A 337 -1.86 12.72 33.21
N PRO A 338 -1.71 14.05 33.41
CA PRO A 338 -2.31 15.05 32.53
C PRO A 338 -1.96 14.79 31.05
N ARG A 339 -2.92 15.05 30.14
CA ARG A 339 -2.64 15.07 28.69
C ARG A 339 -1.63 16.16 28.36
N LEU A 340 -0.88 15.98 27.28
CA LEU A 340 0.03 17.00 26.74
C LEU A 340 -0.75 18.08 25.98
N LEU A 341 -1.74 17.67 25.18
CA LEU A 341 -2.63 18.59 24.46
C LEU A 341 -4.03 17.99 24.27
N SER A 342 -5.06 18.74 24.66
CA SER A 342 -6.48 18.43 24.41
C SER A 342 -7.00 19.07 23.12
N ILE A 343 -8.15 18.60 22.63
CA ILE A 343 -8.86 19.18 21.48
C ILE A 343 -9.13 20.68 21.70
N SER A 344 -9.65 21.02 22.89
CA SER A 344 -10.01 22.41 23.24
C SER A 344 -8.78 23.32 23.33
N GLN A 345 -7.65 22.82 23.81
CA GLN A 345 -6.39 23.56 23.84
C GLN A 345 -5.82 23.77 22.43
N LEU A 346 -5.86 22.77 21.55
CA LEU A 346 -5.44 22.94 20.15
C LEU A 346 -6.35 23.94 19.42
N GLN A 347 -7.66 23.90 19.64
CA GLN A 347 -8.60 24.88 19.09
C GLN A 347 -8.28 26.31 19.53
N GLN A 348 -7.91 26.52 20.81
CA GLN A 348 -7.49 27.82 21.31
C GLN A 348 -6.16 28.26 20.68
N LEU A 349 -5.16 27.38 20.61
CA LEU A 349 -3.87 27.63 19.98
C LEU A 349 -4.00 28.07 18.51
N MET A 350 -4.81 27.36 17.73
CA MET A 350 -5.05 27.72 16.32
C MET A 350 -5.75 29.08 16.19
N LYS A 351 -6.74 29.38 17.03
CA LYS A 351 -7.38 30.71 17.07
C LYS A 351 -6.41 31.83 17.48
N SER A 352 -5.39 31.52 18.28
CA SER A 352 -4.31 32.44 18.65
C SER A 352 -3.16 32.52 17.63
N GLY A 353 -3.24 31.84 16.48
CA GLY A 353 -2.22 31.92 15.43
C GLY A 353 -0.96 31.10 15.71
N CYS A 354 -1.07 30.00 16.46
CA CYS A 354 0.00 29.04 16.69
C CYS A 354 0.58 28.48 15.36
N PRO A 355 1.92 28.37 15.22
CA PRO A 355 2.58 27.96 13.97
C PRO A 355 2.65 26.44 13.76
N LEU A 356 1.94 25.65 14.57
CA LEU A 356 1.96 24.19 14.51
C LEU A 356 1.42 23.69 13.17
N VAL A 357 2.26 22.98 12.41
CA VAL A 357 1.91 22.38 11.11
C VAL A 357 1.74 20.86 11.21
N GLY A 358 2.32 20.21 12.22
CA GLY A 358 2.09 18.80 12.45
C GLY A 358 2.69 18.19 13.72
N ILE A 359 2.33 16.93 13.95
CA ILE A 359 2.67 16.12 15.11
C ILE A 359 3.20 14.76 14.66
N CYS A 360 4.44 14.47 15.04
CA CYS A 360 5.05 13.15 14.91
C CYS A 360 4.80 12.40 16.22
N ASP A 361 3.70 11.66 16.32
CA ASP A 361 3.35 10.89 17.51
C ASP A 361 3.93 9.48 17.47
N ILE A 362 5.19 9.37 17.87
CA ILE A 362 5.94 8.10 17.91
C ILE A 362 5.47 7.21 19.08
N THR A 363 4.59 7.71 19.96
CA THR A 363 3.97 6.90 21.02
C THR A 363 2.84 6.05 20.47
N CYS A 364 2.06 6.58 19.52
CA CYS A 364 0.86 5.98 18.97
C CYS A 364 -0.20 5.60 20.05
N ASP A 365 -0.25 6.35 21.16
CA ASP A 365 -1.23 6.16 22.21
C ASP A 365 -2.60 6.73 21.78
N ILE A 366 -3.49 5.87 21.27
CA ILE A 366 -4.80 6.27 20.73
C ILE A 366 -5.67 6.96 21.80
N GLY A 367 -6.07 8.19 21.50
CA GLY A 367 -6.77 9.07 22.44
C GLY A 367 -5.95 9.33 23.71
N GLY A 368 -4.62 9.36 23.60
CA GLY A 368 -3.67 9.35 24.72
C GLY A 368 -3.12 10.73 25.10
N SER A 369 -1.79 10.89 25.09
CA SER A 369 -1.16 12.17 25.49
C SER A 369 -1.53 13.34 24.57
N ILE A 370 -1.80 13.06 23.29
CA ILE A 370 -2.44 13.97 22.33
C ILE A 370 -3.88 13.47 22.12
N GLU A 371 -4.88 14.26 22.51
CA GLU A 371 -6.26 13.79 22.59
C GLU A 371 -6.89 13.42 21.24
N PHE A 372 -6.55 14.16 20.19
CA PHE A 372 -7.13 14.05 18.84
C PHE A 372 -6.36 13.08 17.93
N VAL A 373 -5.34 12.37 18.44
CA VAL A 373 -4.77 11.21 17.74
C VAL A 373 -5.66 10.02 18.08
N ASP A 374 -6.81 9.93 17.40
CA ASP A 374 -7.88 8.96 17.66
C ASP A 374 -7.77 7.67 16.82
N LYS A 375 -6.81 7.63 15.89
CA LYS A 375 -6.49 6.47 15.05
C LYS A 375 -4.98 6.31 14.84
N SER A 376 -4.55 5.06 14.63
CA SER A 376 -3.19 4.74 14.18
C SER A 376 -3.10 4.85 12.66
N THR A 377 -1.90 5.17 12.16
CA THR A 377 -1.53 5.17 10.74
C THR A 377 -0.69 3.95 10.39
N SER A 378 -0.75 3.49 9.14
CA SER A 378 0.08 2.39 8.65
C SER A 378 1.37 2.90 7.99
N ILE A 379 2.32 2.02 7.67
CA ILE A 379 3.57 2.42 6.99
C ILE A 379 3.30 2.90 5.55
N GLU A 380 2.29 2.32 4.90
CA GLU A 380 1.83 2.71 3.55
C GLU A 380 1.11 4.06 3.54
N LYS A 381 0.43 4.41 4.64
CA LYS A 381 -0.30 5.68 4.82
C LYS A 381 0.04 6.28 6.19
N PRO A 382 1.27 6.81 6.38
CA PRO A 382 1.78 7.20 7.70
C PRO A 382 1.26 8.55 8.21
N PHE A 383 0.29 9.16 7.53
CA PHE A 383 -0.26 10.47 7.87
C PHE A 383 -1.78 10.54 7.74
N PHE A 384 -2.40 11.31 8.62
CA PHE A 384 -3.71 11.94 8.42
C PHE A 384 -3.63 13.42 8.80
N ARG A 385 -4.52 14.25 8.30
CA ARG A 385 -4.68 15.65 8.71
C ARG A 385 -5.84 15.77 9.69
N TYR A 386 -5.59 16.37 10.85
CA TYR A 386 -6.62 16.71 11.82
C TYR A 386 -6.99 18.19 11.74
N ASP A 387 -8.27 18.50 11.48
CA ASP A 387 -8.80 19.86 11.51
C ASP A 387 -9.49 20.14 12.85
N PRO A 388 -8.90 20.99 13.72
CA PRO A 388 -9.50 21.31 15.01
C PRO A 388 -10.75 22.20 14.91
N SER A 389 -11.02 22.85 13.77
CA SER A 389 -12.16 23.76 13.63
C SER A 389 -13.51 23.03 13.66
N ASN A 390 -13.55 21.81 13.12
CA ASN A 390 -14.71 20.94 13.04
C ASN A 390 -14.51 19.58 13.76
N ASN A 391 -13.33 19.34 14.34
CA ASN A 391 -12.95 18.10 15.02
C ASN A 391 -13.06 16.88 14.09
N SER A 392 -12.37 16.93 12.94
CA SER A 392 -12.39 15.85 11.94
C SER A 392 -11.00 15.45 11.45
N CYS A 393 -10.88 14.18 11.05
CA CYS A 393 -9.66 13.57 10.51
C CYS A 393 -9.84 13.29 9.01
N HIS A 394 -8.83 13.63 8.21
CA HIS A 394 -8.81 13.47 6.76
C HIS A 394 -7.56 12.69 6.32
N ASP A 395 -7.66 11.87 5.27
CA ASP A 395 -6.55 11.05 4.76
C ASP A 395 -5.79 11.76 3.61
N ASP A 396 -5.71 13.09 3.68
CA ASP A 396 -5.08 13.98 2.71
C ASP A 396 -4.03 14.91 3.38
N MET A 397 -3.33 15.70 2.55
CA MET A 397 -2.37 16.72 3.00
C MET A 397 -2.88 18.15 2.81
N GLU A 398 -4.10 18.37 2.32
CA GLU A 398 -4.58 19.64 1.75
C GLU A 398 -5.63 20.32 2.62
N GLY A 399 -5.58 21.66 2.73
CA GLY A 399 -6.52 22.42 3.56
C GLY A 399 -6.09 22.59 5.02
N ASN A 400 -7.02 22.98 5.89
CA ASN A 400 -6.73 23.47 7.25
C ASN A 400 -6.35 22.37 8.24
N GLY A 401 -5.67 22.75 9.33
CA GLY A 401 -5.30 21.84 10.42
C GLY A 401 -3.85 21.34 10.38
N VAL A 402 -3.59 20.25 11.09
CA VAL A 402 -2.25 19.73 11.39
C VAL A 402 -2.08 18.29 10.90
N ILE A 403 -0.94 17.96 10.28
CA ILE A 403 -0.66 16.56 9.91
C ILE A 403 -0.24 15.76 11.15
N CYS A 404 -0.68 14.52 11.26
CA CYS A 404 -0.40 13.62 12.38
C CYS A 404 0.15 12.31 11.83
N LEU A 405 1.32 11.89 12.34
CA LEU A 405 1.88 10.56 12.14
C LEU A 405 1.72 9.77 13.43
N ALA A 406 1.17 8.57 13.37
CA ALA A 406 0.89 7.70 14.51
C ALA A 406 1.09 6.22 14.12
N VAL A 407 2.30 5.84 13.70
CA VAL A 407 2.64 4.48 13.27
C VAL A 407 3.16 3.66 14.46
N ASP A 408 2.48 2.55 14.78
CA ASP A 408 2.76 1.71 15.95
C ASP A 408 4.00 0.79 15.80
N ILE A 409 4.39 0.50 14.56
CA ILE A 409 5.46 -0.46 14.21
C ILE A 409 6.72 0.17 13.58
N LEU A 410 6.94 1.49 13.73
CA LEU A 410 8.08 2.25 13.15
C LEU A 410 9.47 1.57 13.18
N PRO A 411 9.90 0.84 14.23
CA PRO A 411 11.20 0.16 14.19
C PRO A 411 11.35 -0.93 13.10
N THR A 412 10.26 -1.36 12.47
CA THR A 412 10.30 -2.32 11.35
C THR A 412 10.92 -1.72 10.08
N GLU A 413 10.83 -0.41 9.88
CA GLU A 413 11.36 0.25 8.68
C GLU A 413 12.90 0.21 8.60
N PHE A 414 13.58 0.14 9.75
CA PHE A 414 15.02 -0.15 9.84
C PHE A 414 15.28 -1.57 10.36
N SER A 415 14.59 -2.57 9.78
CA SER A 415 14.61 -3.96 10.25
C SER A 415 16.00 -4.56 10.46
N LYS A 416 16.97 -4.26 9.58
CA LYS A 416 18.34 -4.83 9.63
C LYS A 416 19.09 -4.35 10.86
N GLU A 417 19.19 -3.04 11.06
CA GLU A 417 19.87 -2.43 12.20
C GLU A 417 19.10 -2.62 13.51
N ALA A 418 17.76 -2.65 13.46
CA ALA A 418 16.92 -2.99 14.61
C ALA A 418 17.17 -4.42 15.09
N SER A 419 17.21 -5.41 14.18
CA SER A 419 17.55 -6.81 14.49
C SER A 419 18.98 -6.93 15.04
N GLN A 420 19.94 -6.22 14.43
CA GLN A 420 21.32 -6.24 14.90
C GLN A 420 21.49 -5.65 16.30
N HIS A 421 20.80 -4.54 16.60
CA HIS A 421 20.81 -3.95 17.94
C HIS A 421 20.13 -4.85 18.99
N PHE A 422 18.97 -5.41 18.63
CA PHE A 422 18.21 -6.29 19.50
C PHE A 422 18.97 -7.57 19.83
N GLY A 423 19.50 -8.26 18.81
CA GLY A 423 20.33 -9.45 18.97
C GLY A 423 21.60 -9.21 19.78
N ASN A 424 22.21 -8.02 19.69
CA ASN A 424 23.43 -7.68 20.44
C ASN A 424 23.18 -7.64 21.96
N ILE A 425 21.92 -7.47 22.37
CA ILE A 425 21.47 -7.55 23.76
C ILE A 425 20.95 -8.95 24.05
N LEU A 426 20.04 -9.49 23.22
CA LEU A 426 19.38 -10.78 23.45
C LEU A 426 20.36 -11.96 23.52
N SER A 427 21.39 -11.98 22.66
CA SER A 427 22.40 -13.06 22.63
C SER A 427 23.13 -13.27 23.96
N LYS A 428 23.15 -12.26 24.86
CA LYS A 428 23.71 -12.37 26.22
C LYS A 428 22.85 -13.23 27.15
N PHE A 429 21.57 -13.39 26.84
CA PHE A 429 20.59 -14.14 27.65
C PHE A 429 20.25 -15.51 27.03
N VAL A 430 20.33 -15.64 25.71
CA VAL A 430 20.02 -16.89 24.97
C VAL A 430 20.82 -18.09 25.50
N ALA A 431 22.11 -17.92 25.82
CA ALA A 431 22.92 -19.00 26.40
C ALA A 431 22.35 -19.54 27.73
N SER A 432 21.86 -18.65 28.60
CA SER A 432 21.23 -19.02 29.88
C SER A 432 19.87 -19.68 29.68
N LEU A 433 19.05 -19.17 28.75
CA LEU A 433 17.73 -19.73 28.44
C LEU A 433 17.81 -21.07 27.71
N ALA A 434 18.78 -21.25 26.81
CA ALA A 434 18.92 -22.46 26.00
C ALA A 434 19.47 -23.65 26.78
N SER A 435 20.12 -23.41 27.93
CA SER A 435 20.84 -24.44 28.72
C SER A 435 20.35 -24.61 30.17
N MET A 436 19.22 -23.99 30.51
CA MET A 436 18.57 -24.15 31.82
C MET A 436 17.94 -25.55 31.94
N LYS A 437 18.09 -26.18 33.11
CA LYS A 437 17.33 -27.39 33.44
C LYS A 437 16.10 -27.08 34.27
N GLN A 438 16.23 -26.14 35.21
CA GLN A 438 15.16 -25.72 36.11
C GLN A 438 15.04 -24.20 36.19
N LEU A 439 13.83 -23.67 36.33
CA LEU A 439 13.56 -22.23 36.38
C LEU A 439 14.30 -21.51 37.53
N VAL A 440 14.64 -22.24 38.60
CA VAL A 440 15.41 -21.72 39.75
C VAL A 440 16.88 -21.46 39.45
N GLU A 441 17.43 -22.04 38.38
CA GLU A 441 18.82 -21.82 37.93
C GLU A 441 18.98 -20.47 37.20
N LEU A 442 17.88 -19.91 36.66
CA LEU A 442 17.94 -18.64 35.93
C LEU A 442 18.26 -17.45 36.86
N PRO A 443 19.06 -16.48 36.39
CA PRO A 443 19.21 -15.17 37.03
C PRO A 443 17.86 -14.52 37.34
N SER A 444 17.79 -13.76 38.44
CA SER A 444 16.53 -13.20 38.95
C SER A 444 15.78 -12.36 37.90
N TYR A 445 16.49 -11.62 37.04
CA TYR A 445 15.89 -10.80 35.98
C TYR A 445 15.28 -11.61 34.82
N LEU A 446 15.78 -12.81 34.52
CA LEU A 446 15.13 -13.72 33.55
C LEU A 446 13.99 -14.50 34.20
N ARG A 447 14.14 -14.88 35.47
CA ARG A 447 13.07 -15.55 36.23
C ARG A 447 11.84 -14.65 36.40
N ARG A 448 12.04 -13.36 36.66
CA ARG A 448 10.97 -12.35 36.68
C ARG A 448 10.26 -12.20 35.32
N ALA A 449 10.95 -12.47 34.21
CA ALA A 449 10.36 -12.35 32.88
C ALA A 449 9.52 -13.58 32.45
N CYS A 450 9.55 -14.66 33.23
CA CYS A 450 8.78 -15.89 32.98
C CYS A 450 7.33 -15.71 33.45
N ILE A 451 6.38 -15.59 32.52
CA ILE A 451 4.96 -15.39 32.81
C ILE A 451 4.27 -16.70 33.20
N ALA A 452 4.53 -17.75 32.43
CA ALA A 452 3.98 -19.09 32.61
C ALA A 452 5.09 -20.14 32.55
N HIS A 453 4.90 -21.27 33.24
CA HIS A 453 5.80 -22.42 33.30
C HIS A 453 5.01 -23.65 33.77
N ASP A 454 5.23 -24.82 33.15
CA ASP A 454 4.57 -26.10 33.51
C ASP A 454 3.04 -25.99 33.64
N GLY A 455 2.43 -25.34 32.64
CA GLY A 455 0.98 -25.15 32.54
C GLY A 455 0.36 -24.25 33.61
N ARG A 456 1.18 -23.49 34.34
CA ARG A 456 0.74 -22.58 35.40
C ARG A 456 1.36 -21.19 35.21
N LEU A 457 0.68 -20.18 35.73
CA LEU A 457 1.27 -18.84 35.87
C LEU A 457 2.34 -18.87 36.97
N THR A 458 3.43 -18.14 36.79
CA THR A 458 4.40 -17.94 37.87
C THR A 458 3.84 -16.94 38.88
N SER A 459 4.37 -16.95 40.12
CA SER A 459 3.77 -16.23 41.27
C SER A 459 3.62 -14.72 41.08
N LEU A 460 4.37 -14.10 40.16
CA LEU A 460 4.22 -12.67 39.84
C LEU A 460 2.99 -12.37 38.98
N TYR A 461 2.42 -13.36 38.29
CA TYR A 461 1.36 -13.20 37.29
C TYR A 461 0.02 -13.85 37.67
N GLU A 462 -0.08 -14.41 38.88
CA GLU A 462 -1.32 -14.97 39.45
C GLU A 462 -2.48 -13.95 39.54
N TYR A 463 -2.22 -12.65 39.31
CA TYR A 463 -3.26 -11.62 39.19
C TYR A 463 -4.05 -11.69 37.87
N ILE A 464 -3.52 -12.30 36.81
CA ILE A 464 -4.12 -12.27 35.46
C ILE A 464 -5.54 -12.89 35.46
N PRO A 465 -5.82 -14.06 36.07
CA PRO A 465 -7.17 -14.62 36.13
C PRO A 465 -8.19 -13.71 36.83
N ARG A 466 -7.75 -12.91 37.82
CA ARG A 466 -8.60 -11.91 38.47
C ARG A 466 -8.92 -10.76 37.52
N MET A 467 -7.92 -10.21 36.82
CA MET A 467 -8.15 -9.16 35.81
C MET A 467 -9.06 -9.63 34.67
N ARG A 468 -8.88 -10.87 34.19
CA ARG A 468 -9.76 -11.48 33.18
C ARG A 468 -11.22 -11.47 33.61
N LYS A 469 -11.54 -11.87 34.86
CA LYS A 469 -12.91 -11.84 35.38
C LYS A 469 -13.49 -10.42 35.40
N THR A 470 -12.75 -9.45 35.94
CA THR A 470 -13.18 -8.05 35.98
C THR A 470 -13.38 -7.44 34.58
N MET A 471 -12.70 -7.94 33.54
CA MET A 471 -12.94 -7.55 32.15
C MET A 471 -14.12 -8.28 31.49
N ILE A 472 -14.47 -9.49 31.94
CA ILE A 472 -15.65 -10.24 31.47
C ILE A 472 -16.93 -9.57 31.99
N ASP A 473 -16.93 -9.12 33.24
CA ASP A 473 -18.06 -8.43 33.89
C ASP A 473 -18.30 -6.99 33.34
N LEU A 474 -17.47 -6.52 32.40
CA LEU A 474 -17.48 -5.15 31.83
C LEU A 474 -17.30 -5.12 30.29
N ALA A 475 -17.49 -6.24 29.58
CA ALA A 475 -17.26 -6.33 28.13
C ALA A 475 -18.53 -6.11 27.28
N PRO A 476 -18.44 -5.49 26.08
CA PRO A 476 -19.61 -5.24 25.23
C PRO A 476 -20.16 -6.53 24.60
N ALA A 477 -21.47 -6.52 24.31
CA ALA A 477 -22.17 -7.61 23.64
C ALA A 477 -21.56 -7.93 22.26
N LYS A 478 -21.57 -9.22 21.90
CA LYS A 478 -21.25 -9.65 20.54
C LYS A 478 -22.47 -9.40 19.65
N ALA A 479 -22.24 -8.97 18.41
CA ALA A 479 -23.25 -9.11 17.36
C ALA A 479 -23.53 -10.60 17.13
N ASN A 480 -24.80 -11.01 17.25
CA ASN A 480 -25.22 -12.36 16.87
C ASN A 480 -25.23 -12.48 15.33
N PRO A 481 -24.89 -13.65 14.76
CA PRO A 481 -25.19 -13.92 13.36
C PRO A 481 -26.70 -13.95 13.17
N SER A 482 -27.21 -13.29 12.13
CA SER A 482 -28.63 -13.30 11.78
C SER A 482 -29.08 -14.74 11.46
N PRO A 483 -30.07 -15.30 12.17
CA PRO A 483 -30.79 -16.46 11.67
C PRO A 483 -31.66 -16.01 10.49
N ASP A 484 -31.69 -16.77 9.39
CA ASP A 484 -32.67 -16.57 8.32
C ASP A 484 -34.09 -16.86 8.86
N LYS A 485 -34.73 -15.84 9.44
CA LYS A 485 -36.11 -15.89 9.91
C LYS A 485 -37.06 -15.59 8.75
N LYS A 486 -38.10 -16.41 8.61
CA LYS A 486 -38.95 -16.45 7.42
C LYS A 486 -39.88 -15.24 7.27
N TYR A 487 -40.24 -14.60 8.38
CA TYR A 487 -41.07 -13.40 8.42
C TYR A 487 -40.35 -12.30 9.21
N SER A 488 -40.33 -11.07 8.70
CA SER A 488 -39.82 -9.90 9.44
C SER A 488 -40.76 -8.69 9.38
N THR A 489 -40.63 -7.79 10.36
CA THR A 489 -41.29 -6.48 10.38
C THR A 489 -40.42 -5.45 11.08
N LEU A 490 -40.65 -4.16 10.81
CA LEU A 490 -39.97 -3.06 11.49
C LEU A 490 -40.76 -2.60 12.72
N VAL A 491 -40.08 -2.40 13.85
CA VAL A 491 -40.65 -1.90 15.11
C VAL A 491 -39.88 -0.66 15.55
N SER A 492 -40.57 0.48 15.64
CA SER A 492 -40.03 1.74 16.15
C SER A 492 -40.42 1.94 17.61
N LEU A 493 -39.44 2.24 18.45
CA LEU A 493 -39.56 2.54 19.88
C LEU A 493 -39.09 3.97 20.15
N SER A 494 -39.80 4.72 21.00
CA SER A 494 -39.37 6.05 21.45
C SER A 494 -39.75 6.33 22.90
N GLY A 495 -38.82 6.87 23.70
CA GLY A 495 -39.00 7.14 25.13
C GLY A 495 -37.67 7.21 25.88
N HIS A 496 -37.65 7.06 27.21
CA HIS A 496 -36.39 6.94 27.98
C HIS A 496 -35.78 5.52 27.84
N LEU A 497 -35.44 5.15 26.60
CA LEU A 497 -35.05 3.79 26.21
C LEU A 497 -33.83 3.26 26.98
N PHE A 498 -32.86 4.14 27.25
CA PHE A 498 -31.58 3.77 27.88
C PHE A 498 -31.58 4.04 29.38
N ASP A 499 -32.00 5.22 29.83
CA ASP A 499 -31.94 5.62 31.26
C ASP A 499 -32.86 4.79 32.16
N LYS A 500 -33.93 4.22 31.58
CA LYS A 500 -34.84 3.29 32.26
C LYS A 500 -34.75 1.85 31.74
N PHE A 501 -33.72 1.55 30.93
CA PHE A 501 -33.44 0.21 30.37
C PHE A 501 -34.57 -0.42 29.54
N LEU A 502 -35.59 0.35 29.14
CA LEU A 502 -36.76 -0.12 28.38
C LEU A 502 -36.39 -0.73 27.02
N ILE A 503 -35.25 -0.35 26.42
CA ILE A 503 -34.74 -1.03 25.23
C ILE A 503 -34.37 -2.48 25.53
N ASN A 504 -33.74 -2.76 26.68
CA ASN A 504 -33.34 -4.11 27.04
C ASN A 504 -34.58 -4.98 27.30
N GLU A 505 -35.59 -4.46 28.01
CA GLU A 505 -36.86 -5.19 28.20
C GLU A 505 -37.56 -5.50 26.86
N ALA A 506 -37.50 -4.60 25.88
CA ALA A 506 -38.01 -4.86 24.54
C ALA A 506 -37.21 -5.95 23.80
N LEU A 507 -35.88 -5.96 23.90
CA LEU A 507 -35.03 -6.99 23.30
C LEU A 507 -35.21 -8.35 23.97
N ASP A 508 -35.30 -8.38 25.30
CA ASP A 508 -35.56 -9.58 26.10
C ASP A 508 -36.93 -10.21 25.73
N ILE A 509 -37.97 -9.40 25.49
CA ILE A 509 -39.28 -9.85 25.01
C ILE A 509 -39.17 -10.54 23.63
N ILE A 510 -38.36 -9.98 22.71
CA ILE A 510 -38.17 -10.55 21.38
C ILE A 510 -37.46 -11.91 21.46
N GLU A 511 -36.35 -12.00 22.21
CA GLU A 511 -35.59 -13.26 22.35
C GLU A 511 -36.37 -14.32 23.13
N ALA A 512 -37.06 -13.95 24.22
CA ALA A 512 -37.83 -14.89 25.05
C ALA A 512 -39.01 -15.53 24.30
N ALA A 513 -39.56 -14.85 23.29
CA ALA A 513 -40.57 -15.39 22.40
C ALA A 513 -39.99 -16.20 21.21
N GLY A 514 -38.67 -16.28 21.06
CA GLY A 514 -37.98 -17.01 19.99
C GLY A 514 -37.75 -16.21 18.70
N GLY A 515 -37.94 -14.89 18.75
CA GLY A 515 -37.63 -13.97 17.65
C GLY A 515 -36.14 -13.63 17.58
N SER A 516 -35.73 -13.06 16.46
CA SER A 516 -34.45 -12.35 16.29
C SER A 516 -34.71 -10.86 16.11
N PHE A 517 -33.72 -10.02 16.42
CA PHE A 517 -33.78 -8.60 16.10
C PHE A 517 -32.47 -8.10 15.48
N GLN A 518 -32.58 -7.03 14.69
CA GLN A 518 -31.47 -6.25 14.18
C GLN A 518 -31.74 -4.77 14.40
N LEU A 519 -30.78 -4.04 14.98
CA LEU A 519 -30.88 -2.61 15.16
C LEU A 519 -30.65 -1.91 13.81
N VAL A 520 -31.70 -1.26 13.28
CA VAL A 520 -31.67 -0.55 12.00
C VAL A 520 -31.24 0.91 12.20
N ARG A 521 -31.72 1.56 13.26
CA ARG A 521 -31.39 2.95 13.62
C ARG A 521 -31.51 3.17 15.12
N CYS A 522 -30.67 4.03 15.67
CA CYS A 522 -30.74 4.42 17.09
C CYS A 522 -30.26 5.87 17.29
N GLU A 523 -31.00 6.64 18.07
CA GLU A 523 -30.67 8.01 18.46
C GLU A 523 -30.85 8.13 19.98
N VAL A 524 -29.76 8.40 20.71
CA VAL A 524 -29.76 8.48 22.18
C VAL A 524 -29.92 9.92 22.62
N GLY A 525 -30.75 10.14 23.65
CA GLY A 525 -30.90 11.44 24.31
C GLY A 525 -29.56 11.99 24.83
N GLN A 526 -29.38 13.31 24.81
CA GLN A 526 -28.11 13.93 25.25
C GLN A 526 -28.03 14.09 26.78
N SER A 527 -29.15 13.88 27.48
CA SER A 527 -29.28 13.88 28.92
C SER A 527 -30.36 12.89 29.38
N ILE A 528 -30.41 12.62 30.69
CA ILE A 528 -31.39 11.71 31.32
C ILE A 528 -32.85 12.15 31.14
N ASP A 529 -33.07 13.43 30.81
CA ASP A 529 -34.39 14.03 30.61
C ASP A 529 -34.84 13.97 29.12
N ASP A 530 -33.95 13.58 28.20
CA ASP A 530 -34.23 13.55 26.75
C ASP A 530 -34.74 12.17 26.29
N THR A 531 -35.77 12.17 25.44
CA THR A 531 -36.26 10.91 24.83
C THR A 531 -35.31 10.40 23.75
N SER A 532 -35.04 9.09 23.79
CA SER A 532 -34.29 8.35 22.78
C SER A 532 -35.23 7.67 21.77
N TYR A 533 -34.72 7.34 20.58
CA TYR A 533 -35.42 6.67 19.48
C TYR A 533 -34.65 5.43 19.01
N SER A 534 -35.37 4.36 18.65
CA SER A 534 -34.78 3.12 18.12
C SER A 534 -35.70 2.47 17.08
N GLU A 535 -35.13 1.95 16.00
CA GLU A 535 -35.81 1.07 15.04
C GLU A 535 -35.13 -0.30 15.03
N LEU A 536 -35.95 -1.32 15.24
CA LEU A 536 -35.57 -2.72 15.26
C LEU A 536 -36.27 -3.43 14.10
N GLU A 537 -35.53 -4.12 13.23
CA GLU A 537 -36.13 -5.17 12.41
C GLU A 537 -36.26 -6.42 13.29
N VAL A 538 -37.47 -6.97 13.38
CA VAL A 538 -37.82 -8.12 14.23
C VAL A 538 -38.26 -9.26 13.33
N GLY A 539 -37.64 -10.44 13.49
CA GLY A 539 -37.88 -11.63 12.67
C GLY A 539 -38.36 -12.84 13.48
N ALA A 540 -39.18 -13.70 12.87
CA ALA A 540 -39.60 -14.98 13.44
C ALA A 540 -39.77 -16.07 12.35
N ASP A 541 -39.81 -17.34 12.76
CA ASP A 541 -39.98 -18.47 11.83
C ASP A 541 -41.43 -18.62 11.32
N ASP A 542 -42.40 -18.09 12.06
CA ASP A 542 -43.83 -18.10 11.73
C ASP A 542 -44.53 -16.81 12.19
N THR A 543 -45.63 -16.47 11.52
CA THR A 543 -46.40 -15.25 11.83
C THR A 543 -47.03 -15.26 13.22
N SER A 544 -47.42 -16.41 13.78
CA SER A 544 -48.00 -16.46 15.14
C SER A 544 -46.99 -16.13 16.24
N THR A 545 -45.71 -16.40 15.99
CA THR A 545 -44.61 -16.02 16.88
C THR A 545 -44.29 -14.53 16.71
N LEU A 546 -44.28 -14.02 15.48
CA LEU A 546 -44.11 -12.59 15.22
C LEU A 546 -45.23 -11.74 15.84
N ASP A 547 -46.49 -12.16 15.70
CA ASP A 547 -47.66 -11.49 16.29
C ASP A 547 -47.58 -11.46 17.83
N LYS A 548 -47.15 -12.56 18.48
CA LYS A 548 -46.95 -12.58 19.95
C LYS A 548 -45.87 -11.61 20.42
N ILE A 549 -44.78 -11.47 19.65
CA ILE A 549 -43.72 -10.49 19.95
C ILE A 549 -44.30 -9.08 19.88
N ILE A 550 -45.03 -8.77 18.80
CA ILE A 550 -45.69 -7.48 18.59
C ILE A 550 -46.69 -7.16 19.71
N ASP A 551 -47.55 -8.12 20.09
CA ASP A 551 -48.52 -7.97 21.18
C ASP A 551 -47.82 -7.74 22.53
N SER A 552 -46.69 -8.40 22.77
CA SER A 552 -45.92 -8.26 24.02
C SER A 552 -45.21 -6.90 24.11
N LEU A 553 -44.62 -6.43 23.01
CA LEU A 553 -44.03 -5.08 22.91
C LEU A 553 -45.12 -3.98 23.01
N THR A 554 -46.30 -4.22 22.43
CA THR A 554 -47.46 -3.34 22.56
C THR A 554 -47.97 -3.32 24.00
N SER A 555 -47.90 -4.45 24.70
CA SER A 555 -48.25 -4.53 26.13
C SER A 555 -47.24 -3.79 27.00
N LEU A 556 -45.94 -3.82 26.69
CA LEU A 556 -44.91 -3.02 27.38
C LEU A 556 -45.17 -1.52 27.24
N ALA A 557 -45.49 -1.04 26.04
CA ALA A 557 -45.87 0.36 25.81
C ALA A 557 -47.14 0.78 26.56
N ASN A 558 -48.12 -0.13 26.72
CA ASN A 558 -49.38 0.15 27.41
C ASN A 558 -49.33 -0.04 28.94
N ALA A 559 -48.42 -0.86 29.47
CA ALA A 559 -48.36 -1.21 30.90
C ALA A 559 -48.00 -0.03 31.82
N HIS A 560 -47.44 1.05 31.27
CA HIS A 560 -47.14 2.28 32.00
C HIS A 560 -48.29 3.30 32.01
N GLY A 561 -49.42 3.02 31.36
CA GLY A 561 -50.56 3.94 31.21
C GLY A 561 -51.62 3.87 32.30
N GLY A 562 -51.26 3.88 33.59
CA GLY A 562 -52.22 3.56 34.66
C GLY A 562 -51.98 4.10 36.08
N ASP A 563 -51.87 5.43 36.26
CA ASP A 563 -52.69 6.19 37.25
C ASP A 563 -52.61 7.70 36.95
N ASP A 564 -53.68 8.46 37.21
CA ASP A 564 -54.01 9.63 36.38
C ASP A 564 -53.43 11.00 36.83
N ASP A 565 -52.49 11.02 37.78
CA ASP A 565 -52.00 12.27 38.43
C ASP A 565 -50.45 12.48 38.37
N ALA A 566 -49.72 11.63 37.62
CA ALA A 566 -48.25 11.67 37.51
C ALA A 566 -47.70 11.98 36.10
N ARG A 567 -48.51 12.65 35.26
CA ARG A 567 -48.30 12.80 33.80
C ARG A 567 -47.17 13.77 33.36
N LYS A 568 -45.92 13.55 33.77
CA LYS A 568 -44.76 14.25 33.17
C LYS A 568 -43.45 13.48 33.01
N GLU A 569 -43.34 12.26 33.53
CA GLU A 569 -42.15 11.43 33.36
C GLU A 569 -42.55 10.04 32.84
N THR A 570 -41.86 9.56 31.80
CA THR A 570 -42.07 8.28 31.10
C THR A 570 -43.32 8.15 30.22
N GLU A 571 -43.16 8.47 28.92
CA GLU A 571 -43.95 7.86 27.85
C GLU A 571 -43.04 6.96 27.02
N LEU A 572 -43.42 5.68 26.85
CA LEU A 572 -42.85 4.77 25.84
C LEU A 572 -43.88 4.64 24.72
N ALA A 573 -43.54 5.08 23.52
CA ALA A 573 -44.41 4.96 22.34
C ALA A 573 -43.84 3.94 21.34
N LEU A 574 -44.75 3.20 20.71
CA LEU A 574 -44.46 2.11 19.77
C LEU A 574 -45.15 2.37 18.42
N LYS A 575 -44.46 2.07 17.32
CA LYS A 575 -45.04 1.94 15.97
C LYS A 575 -44.55 0.66 15.32
N ILE A 576 -45.42 -0.04 14.60
CA ILE A 576 -45.11 -1.30 13.92
C ILE A 576 -45.36 -1.14 12.41
N GLY A 577 -44.44 -1.66 11.59
CA GLY A 577 -44.51 -1.68 10.14
C GLY A 577 -45.38 -2.82 9.57
N LYS A 578 -45.24 -3.09 8.28
CA LYS A 578 -45.87 -4.25 7.62
C LYS A 578 -44.94 -5.46 7.66
N VAL A 579 -45.53 -6.64 7.81
CA VAL A 579 -44.83 -7.93 7.77
C VAL A 579 -44.52 -8.34 6.33
N ASN A 580 -43.30 -8.78 6.06
CA ASN A 580 -42.85 -9.33 4.78
C ASN A 580 -42.48 -10.82 4.92
N GLU A 581 -42.64 -11.61 3.86
CA GLU A 581 -42.33 -13.06 3.82
C GLU A 581 -41.16 -13.33 2.85
N CYS A 582 -40.18 -14.12 3.28
CA CYS A 582 -39.01 -14.49 2.46
C CYS A 582 -39.24 -15.83 1.73
N GLY A 583 -39.13 -15.82 0.40
CA GLY A 583 -39.44 -16.96 -0.47
C GLY A 583 -38.26 -17.91 -0.70
N THR A 584 -38.48 -19.21 -0.49
CA THR A 584 -37.48 -20.29 -0.71
C THR A 584 -37.33 -20.66 -2.19
N GLY A 585 -36.10 -20.86 -2.66
CA GLY A 585 -35.81 -21.26 -4.04
C GLY A 585 -35.85 -22.78 -4.28
N ASP A 586 -36.30 -23.16 -5.48
CA ASP A 586 -36.18 -24.51 -6.05
C ASP A 586 -35.03 -24.57 -7.06
N THR A 587 -34.29 -25.68 -7.07
CA THR A 587 -33.18 -25.93 -8.01
C THR A 587 -33.69 -26.36 -9.39
N VAL A 588 -33.36 -25.59 -10.44
CA VAL A 588 -33.46 -26.02 -11.84
C VAL A 588 -32.27 -25.45 -12.63
N ASP A 589 -31.58 -26.30 -13.39
CA ASP A 589 -30.49 -25.89 -14.29
C ASP A 589 -30.96 -24.83 -15.30
N LYS A 590 -30.26 -23.69 -15.32
CA LYS A 590 -30.16 -22.79 -16.48
C LYS A 590 -28.73 -22.29 -16.59
N ASP A 591 -28.08 -22.65 -17.70
CA ASP A 591 -26.78 -22.08 -18.07
C ASP A 591 -26.95 -20.59 -18.37
N GLY A 592 -26.23 -19.75 -17.62
CA GLY A 592 -26.12 -18.34 -17.95
C GLY A 592 -25.31 -18.07 -19.22
N PRO A 593 -25.33 -16.83 -19.74
CA PRO A 593 -24.66 -16.46 -20.97
C PRO A 593 -23.14 -16.71 -20.90
N LYS A 594 -22.56 -17.17 -22.02
CA LYS A 594 -21.18 -17.61 -22.13
C LYS A 594 -20.36 -16.64 -22.98
N ILE A 595 -19.20 -16.23 -22.47
CA ILE A 595 -18.25 -15.36 -23.19
C ILE A 595 -16.92 -16.10 -23.36
N LEU A 596 -16.39 -16.13 -24.59
CA LEU A 596 -15.08 -16.70 -24.90
C LEU A 596 -14.01 -15.59 -24.91
N ILE A 597 -12.98 -15.70 -24.08
CA ILE A 597 -11.78 -14.86 -24.17
C ILE A 597 -10.66 -15.67 -24.81
N LEU A 598 -10.16 -15.18 -25.94
CA LEU A 598 -9.01 -15.74 -26.65
C LEU A 598 -7.73 -15.04 -26.20
N GLY A 599 -6.81 -15.79 -25.59
CA GLY A 599 -5.48 -15.36 -25.17
C GLY A 599 -5.35 -15.14 -23.66
N ALA A 600 -4.58 -16.00 -22.99
CA ALA A 600 -4.28 -15.94 -21.55
C ALA A 600 -3.18 -14.92 -21.16
N GLY A 601 -3.16 -13.74 -21.80
CA GLY A 601 -2.19 -12.68 -21.51
C GLY A 601 -2.47 -11.92 -20.21
N ARG A 602 -1.55 -11.03 -19.80
CA ARG A 602 -1.68 -10.20 -18.58
C ARG A 602 -3.00 -9.42 -18.47
N VAL A 603 -3.56 -9.01 -19.61
CA VAL A 603 -4.85 -8.29 -19.72
C VAL A 603 -6.09 -9.18 -19.54
N CYS A 604 -5.94 -10.50 -19.62
CA CYS A 604 -7.07 -11.44 -19.62
C CYS A 604 -7.68 -11.64 -18.23
N ARG A 605 -6.86 -11.69 -17.16
CA ARG A 605 -7.34 -11.91 -15.78
C ARG A 605 -8.33 -10.82 -15.32
N PRO A 606 -8.04 -9.51 -15.41
CA PRO A 606 -9.00 -8.48 -15.04
C PRO A 606 -10.26 -8.48 -15.91
N ALA A 607 -10.15 -8.82 -17.21
CA ALA A 607 -11.32 -8.97 -18.07
C ALA A 607 -12.23 -10.14 -17.61
N ALA A 608 -11.64 -11.30 -17.32
CA ALA A 608 -12.36 -12.48 -16.84
C ALA A 608 -12.99 -12.25 -15.45
N GLN A 609 -12.24 -11.65 -14.51
CA GLN A 609 -12.73 -11.27 -13.18
C GLN A 609 -13.93 -10.32 -13.29
N PHE A 610 -13.83 -9.28 -14.13
CA PHE A 610 -14.90 -8.30 -14.31
C PHE A 610 -16.18 -8.97 -14.84
N LEU A 611 -16.09 -9.69 -15.96
CA LEU A 611 -17.23 -10.39 -16.58
C LEU A 611 -17.91 -11.38 -15.63
N ALA A 612 -17.12 -12.23 -14.95
CA ALA A 612 -17.67 -13.27 -14.07
C ALA A 612 -18.25 -12.73 -12.75
N SER A 613 -17.84 -11.52 -12.34
CA SER A 613 -18.38 -10.83 -11.16
C SER A 613 -19.63 -10.00 -11.46
N TYR A 614 -19.88 -9.67 -12.72
CA TYR A 614 -20.96 -8.78 -13.13
C TYR A 614 -22.34 -9.39 -12.85
N ARG A 615 -23.26 -8.54 -12.37
CA ARG A 615 -24.68 -8.86 -12.20
C ARG A 615 -25.49 -7.71 -12.80
N PRO A 616 -26.42 -7.99 -13.74
CA PRO A 616 -27.34 -6.97 -14.23
C PRO A 616 -28.29 -6.49 -13.12
N ASP A 617 -28.54 -5.19 -13.06
CA ASP A 617 -29.56 -4.58 -12.19
C ASP A 617 -30.98 -4.79 -12.76
N ASP A 618 -31.41 -6.05 -12.85
CA ASP A 618 -32.84 -6.37 -12.77
C ASP A 618 -33.06 -7.84 -12.35
N ASN A 619 -34.27 -8.09 -11.86
CA ASN A 619 -34.64 -9.35 -11.23
C ASN A 619 -34.42 -10.56 -12.16
N ASN A 620 -33.63 -11.53 -11.66
CA ASN A 620 -33.60 -12.92 -12.14
C ASN A 620 -32.87 -13.18 -13.48
N THR A 621 -31.63 -12.71 -13.63
CA THR A 621 -30.70 -13.13 -14.70
C THR A 621 -29.59 -14.06 -14.17
N ASP A 622 -29.27 -15.09 -14.96
CA ASP A 622 -28.25 -16.10 -14.65
C ASP A 622 -26.83 -15.51 -14.77
N GLN A 623 -25.89 -16.02 -13.96
CA GLN A 623 -24.52 -15.49 -13.92
C GLN A 623 -23.74 -15.74 -15.22
N ILE A 624 -22.95 -14.75 -15.67
CA ILE A 624 -22.09 -14.89 -16.85
C ILE A 624 -21.02 -15.95 -16.60
N HIS A 625 -20.85 -16.86 -17.55
CA HIS A 625 -19.81 -17.88 -17.53
C HIS A 625 -18.71 -17.56 -18.54
N VAL A 626 -17.45 -17.53 -18.07
CA VAL A 626 -16.29 -17.13 -18.89
C VAL A 626 -15.50 -18.37 -19.31
N ILE A 627 -15.20 -18.49 -20.61
CA ILE A 627 -14.30 -19.51 -21.16
C ILE A 627 -13.02 -18.80 -21.57
N VAL A 628 -11.89 -19.12 -20.97
CA VAL A 628 -10.56 -18.61 -21.35
C VAL A 628 -9.88 -19.68 -22.19
N ALA A 629 -9.47 -19.32 -23.41
CA ALA A 629 -8.78 -20.22 -24.32
C ALA A 629 -7.36 -19.75 -24.65
N SER A 630 -6.40 -20.67 -24.60
CA SER A 630 -4.98 -20.41 -24.90
C SER A 630 -4.32 -21.58 -25.61
N LEU A 631 -3.22 -21.32 -26.32
CA LEU A 631 -2.40 -22.35 -26.99
C LEU A 631 -1.86 -23.38 -25.98
N TYR A 632 -1.55 -22.92 -24.77
CA TYR A 632 -1.14 -23.76 -23.64
C TYR A 632 -2.24 -23.77 -22.59
N GLN A 633 -2.75 -24.98 -22.27
CA GLN A 633 -3.81 -25.20 -21.27
C GLN A 633 -3.49 -24.52 -19.92
N LYS A 634 -2.25 -24.68 -19.44
CA LYS A 634 -1.77 -24.17 -18.15
C LYS A 634 -1.94 -22.65 -18.01
N ASP A 635 -1.66 -21.89 -19.08
CA ASP A 635 -1.81 -20.43 -19.06
C ASP A 635 -3.28 -20.04 -18.85
N ALA A 636 -4.22 -20.75 -19.48
CA ALA A 636 -5.65 -20.51 -19.29
C ALA A 636 -6.11 -20.92 -17.87
N GLU A 637 -5.57 -22.01 -17.32
CA GLU A 637 -5.84 -22.46 -15.94
C GLU A 637 -5.38 -21.43 -14.90
N GLU A 638 -4.17 -20.88 -15.03
CA GLU A 638 -3.65 -19.82 -14.16
C GLU A 638 -4.50 -18.53 -14.23
N ILE A 639 -5.07 -18.21 -15.39
CA ILE A 639 -5.96 -17.04 -15.52
C ILE A 639 -7.28 -17.26 -14.76
N VAL A 640 -7.90 -18.44 -14.85
CA VAL A 640 -9.21 -18.70 -14.22
C VAL A 640 -9.12 -19.08 -12.73
N GLU A 641 -7.91 -19.35 -12.21
CA GLU A 641 -7.72 -19.73 -10.80
C GLU A 641 -8.30 -18.66 -9.85
N GLY A 642 -9.25 -19.10 -9.00
CA GLY A 642 -9.96 -18.25 -8.04
C GLY A 642 -11.16 -17.47 -8.60
N ILE A 643 -11.40 -17.51 -9.93
CA ILE A 643 -12.54 -16.85 -10.57
C ILE A 643 -13.73 -17.82 -10.58
N LYS A 644 -14.80 -17.49 -9.84
CA LYS A 644 -16.07 -18.24 -9.92
C LYS A 644 -16.68 -18.07 -11.31
N ASN A 645 -17.33 -19.11 -11.85
CA ASN A 645 -17.94 -19.11 -13.19
C ASN A 645 -16.94 -18.83 -14.33
N ALA A 646 -15.70 -19.31 -14.20
CA ALA A 646 -14.71 -19.31 -15.27
C ALA A 646 -14.15 -20.71 -15.52
N THR A 647 -13.80 -21.01 -16.77
CA THR A 647 -13.26 -22.30 -17.23
C THR A 647 -12.13 -22.11 -18.23
N ALA A 648 -11.15 -23.03 -18.22
CA ALA A 648 -9.96 -22.99 -19.07
C ALA A 648 -9.99 -24.09 -20.15
N THR A 649 -9.66 -23.70 -21.38
CA THR A 649 -9.64 -24.60 -22.55
C THR A 649 -8.38 -24.40 -23.39
N GLN A 650 -7.84 -25.48 -23.95
CA GLN A 650 -6.74 -25.40 -24.91
C GLN A 650 -7.27 -25.15 -26.33
N LEU A 651 -6.72 -24.17 -27.03
CA LEU A 651 -7.03 -23.86 -28.42
C LEU A 651 -5.82 -23.26 -29.15
N ASP A 652 -5.46 -23.85 -30.30
CA ASP A 652 -4.72 -23.14 -31.33
C ASP A 652 -5.72 -22.45 -32.27
N VAL A 653 -5.64 -21.13 -32.40
CA VAL A 653 -6.53 -20.36 -33.30
C VAL A 653 -6.26 -20.61 -34.79
N ALA A 654 -5.18 -21.31 -35.13
CA ALA A 654 -4.97 -21.84 -36.47
C ALA A 654 -5.85 -23.08 -36.77
N ASP A 655 -6.33 -23.79 -35.75
CA ASP A 655 -7.38 -24.81 -35.92
C ASP A 655 -8.76 -24.15 -36.03
N ILE A 656 -9.15 -23.88 -37.27
CA ILE A 656 -10.46 -23.33 -37.59
C ILE A 656 -11.61 -24.26 -37.15
N GLY A 657 -11.38 -25.57 -37.03
CA GLY A 657 -12.37 -26.52 -36.52
C GLY A 657 -12.67 -26.26 -35.04
N GLY A 658 -11.66 -26.44 -34.18
CA GLY A 658 -11.78 -26.19 -32.74
C GLY A 658 -12.19 -24.75 -32.40
N LEU A 659 -11.73 -23.76 -33.18
CA LEU A 659 -12.17 -22.36 -33.03
C LEU A 659 -13.66 -22.21 -33.35
N SER A 660 -14.16 -22.81 -34.43
CA SER A 660 -15.58 -22.76 -34.77
C SER A 660 -16.46 -23.46 -33.74
N ASP A 661 -16.02 -24.62 -33.25
CA ASP A 661 -16.73 -25.38 -32.22
C ASP A 661 -16.89 -24.57 -30.93
N LEU A 662 -15.84 -23.88 -30.47
CA LEU A 662 -15.91 -23.02 -29.27
C LEU A 662 -16.71 -21.73 -29.51
N VAL A 663 -16.52 -21.05 -30.65
CA VAL A 663 -17.27 -19.83 -30.98
C VAL A 663 -18.77 -20.13 -31.12
N SER A 664 -19.16 -21.33 -31.56
CA SER A 664 -20.58 -21.71 -31.63
C SER A 664 -21.30 -21.70 -30.26
N GLN A 665 -20.57 -21.98 -29.18
CA GLN A 665 -21.07 -22.20 -27.81
C GLN A 665 -21.21 -20.92 -26.95
N VAL A 666 -20.84 -19.75 -27.49
CA VAL A 666 -20.78 -18.47 -26.75
C VAL A 666 -21.54 -17.36 -27.46
N GLU A 667 -21.95 -16.31 -26.75
CA GLU A 667 -22.63 -15.16 -27.35
C GLU A 667 -21.63 -14.12 -27.91
N VAL A 668 -20.52 -13.91 -27.20
CA VAL A 668 -19.51 -12.90 -27.51
C VAL A 668 -18.09 -13.49 -27.41
N VAL A 669 -17.22 -13.09 -28.33
CA VAL A 669 -15.80 -13.47 -28.38
C VAL A 669 -14.92 -12.25 -28.12
N VAL A 670 -14.10 -12.27 -27.07
CA VAL A 670 -13.11 -11.22 -26.77
C VAL A 670 -11.74 -11.70 -27.24
N SER A 671 -11.15 -11.05 -28.25
CA SER A 671 -9.79 -11.38 -28.71
C SER A 671 -8.75 -10.46 -28.08
N LEU A 672 -7.95 -11.03 -27.18
CA LEU A 672 -6.79 -10.40 -26.53
C LEU A 672 -5.47 -10.94 -27.09
N LEU A 673 -5.52 -11.54 -28.29
CA LEU A 673 -4.38 -12.04 -29.05
C LEU A 673 -3.69 -10.93 -29.89
N PRO A 674 -2.49 -11.19 -30.45
CA PRO A 674 -1.85 -10.28 -31.40
C PRO A 674 -2.75 -9.97 -32.61
N ALA A 675 -2.73 -8.71 -33.07
CA ALA A 675 -3.66 -8.21 -34.08
C ALA A 675 -3.67 -9.00 -35.41
N SER A 676 -2.58 -9.67 -35.75
CA SER A 676 -2.47 -10.57 -36.90
C SER A 676 -3.49 -11.72 -36.93
N PHE A 677 -4.07 -12.09 -35.79
CA PHE A 677 -5.08 -13.16 -35.70
C PHE A 677 -6.52 -12.65 -35.82
N HIS A 678 -6.77 -11.35 -35.59
CA HIS A 678 -8.13 -10.81 -35.46
C HIS A 678 -8.97 -11.02 -36.73
N ALA A 679 -8.40 -10.83 -37.92
CA ALA A 679 -9.12 -11.01 -39.18
C ALA A 679 -9.50 -12.47 -39.49
N ALA A 680 -8.82 -13.46 -38.91
CA ALA A 680 -9.20 -14.87 -39.01
C ALA A 680 -10.37 -15.19 -38.05
N ILE A 681 -10.23 -14.79 -36.79
CA ILE A 681 -11.26 -14.95 -35.75
C ILE A 681 -12.55 -14.24 -36.17
N ALA A 682 -12.45 -13.01 -36.66
CA ALA A 682 -13.58 -12.21 -37.15
C ALA A 682 -14.37 -12.91 -38.26
N ARG A 683 -13.73 -13.66 -39.16
CA ARG A 683 -14.43 -14.42 -40.21
C ARG A 683 -15.28 -15.55 -39.61
N VAL A 684 -14.74 -16.29 -38.65
CA VAL A 684 -15.48 -17.34 -37.93
C VAL A 684 -16.65 -16.75 -37.14
N CYS A 685 -16.45 -15.61 -36.46
CA CYS A 685 -17.53 -14.89 -35.78
C CYS A 685 -18.62 -14.42 -36.75
N ILE A 686 -18.27 -13.91 -37.94
CA ILE A 686 -19.24 -13.49 -38.98
C ILE A 686 -20.02 -14.71 -39.52
N GLU A 687 -19.34 -15.82 -39.78
CA GLU A 687 -19.96 -17.06 -40.29
C GLU A 687 -20.96 -17.66 -39.28
N LEU A 688 -20.58 -17.71 -38.00
CA LEU A 688 -21.39 -18.23 -36.89
C LEU A 688 -22.34 -17.19 -36.29
N LYS A 689 -22.38 -15.97 -36.83
CA LYS A 689 -23.18 -14.82 -36.37
C LYS A 689 -22.99 -14.46 -34.89
N LYS A 690 -21.75 -14.51 -34.42
CA LYS A 690 -21.35 -14.19 -33.04
C LYS A 690 -20.69 -12.82 -32.96
N HIS A 691 -20.89 -12.14 -31.84
CA HIS A 691 -20.29 -10.84 -31.58
C HIS A 691 -18.81 -10.95 -31.23
N MET A 692 -18.02 -9.91 -31.54
CA MET A 692 -16.59 -9.90 -31.27
C MET A 692 -16.12 -8.56 -30.69
N VAL A 693 -15.20 -8.60 -29.73
CA VAL A 693 -14.53 -7.44 -29.14
C VAL A 693 -13.01 -7.58 -29.24
N THR A 694 -12.28 -6.50 -29.52
CA THR A 694 -10.81 -6.47 -29.45
C THR A 694 -10.29 -5.17 -28.83
N ALA A 695 -9.16 -5.25 -28.14
CA ALA A 695 -8.41 -4.09 -27.63
C ALA A 695 -7.30 -3.64 -28.60
N SER A 696 -7.52 -3.72 -29.92
CA SER A 696 -6.51 -3.44 -30.95
C SER A 696 -7.03 -2.50 -32.03
N TYR A 697 -6.11 -1.75 -32.66
CA TYR A 697 -6.38 -0.91 -33.82
C TYR A 697 -7.00 -1.71 -34.98
N VAL A 698 -7.97 -1.11 -35.67
CA VAL A 698 -8.55 -1.63 -36.91
C VAL A 698 -7.59 -1.34 -38.07
N ASP A 699 -6.96 -2.39 -38.59
CA ASP A 699 -6.18 -2.33 -39.83
C ASP A 699 -7.06 -2.52 -41.09
N GLU A 700 -6.43 -2.50 -42.26
CA GLU A 700 -7.11 -2.71 -43.55
C GLU A 700 -7.78 -4.09 -43.64
N SER A 701 -7.16 -5.13 -43.07
CA SER A 701 -7.69 -6.50 -43.09
C SER A 701 -8.99 -6.64 -42.29
N MET A 702 -9.07 -5.95 -41.15
CA MET A 702 -10.27 -5.84 -40.32
C MET A 702 -11.32 -4.93 -40.98
N SER A 703 -10.92 -3.76 -41.48
CA SER A 703 -11.84 -2.80 -42.13
C SER A 703 -12.61 -3.44 -43.30
N ASN A 704 -11.93 -4.25 -44.11
CA ASN A 704 -12.51 -4.97 -45.24
C ASN A 704 -13.62 -5.98 -44.85
N LEU A 705 -13.71 -6.40 -43.57
CA LEU A 705 -14.76 -7.30 -43.09
C LEU A 705 -16.06 -6.56 -42.72
N SER A 706 -16.08 -5.22 -42.68
CA SER A 706 -17.21 -4.44 -42.14
C SER A 706 -18.54 -4.70 -42.89
N GLN A 707 -18.51 -4.85 -44.21
CA GLN A 707 -19.71 -5.17 -45.00
C GLN A 707 -20.20 -6.61 -44.78
N ALA A 708 -19.28 -7.57 -44.59
CA ALA A 708 -19.64 -8.95 -44.28
C ALA A 708 -20.28 -9.07 -42.88
N ALA A 709 -19.72 -8.38 -41.88
CA ALA A 709 -20.29 -8.29 -40.54
C ALA A 709 -21.68 -7.63 -40.55
N LYS A 710 -21.88 -6.53 -41.31
CA LYS A 710 -23.22 -5.93 -41.52
C LYS A 710 -24.20 -6.91 -42.15
N GLY A 711 -23.79 -7.64 -43.18
CA GLY A 711 -24.62 -8.67 -43.83
C GLY A 711 -25.00 -9.85 -42.92
N ALA A 712 -24.13 -10.19 -41.96
CA ALA A 712 -24.39 -11.22 -40.96
C ALA A 712 -25.23 -10.74 -39.74
N GLY A 713 -25.44 -9.42 -39.60
CA GLY A 713 -26.09 -8.80 -38.43
C GLY A 713 -25.15 -8.66 -37.22
N VAL A 714 -23.85 -8.84 -37.40
CA VAL A 714 -22.83 -8.90 -36.35
C VAL A 714 -22.19 -7.53 -36.12
N THR A 715 -21.88 -7.26 -34.84
CA THR A 715 -21.00 -6.16 -34.42
C THR A 715 -19.64 -6.72 -34.01
N ILE A 716 -18.59 -6.15 -34.59
CA ILE A 716 -17.19 -6.38 -34.23
C ILE A 716 -16.63 -5.07 -33.68
N LEU A 717 -16.65 -4.94 -32.36
CA LEU A 717 -16.24 -3.75 -31.63
C LEU A 717 -14.73 -3.80 -31.35
N CYS A 718 -13.95 -3.08 -32.16
CA CYS A 718 -12.50 -2.99 -32.00
C CYS A 718 -12.14 -1.79 -31.12
N GLU A 719 -10.84 -1.62 -30.85
CA GLU A 719 -10.32 -0.45 -30.16
C GLU A 719 -10.95 -0.25 -28.76
N MET A 720 -11.23 -1.36 -28.03
CA MET A 720 -11.71 -1.36 -26.64
C MET A 720 -10.58 -1.69 -25.65
N GLY A 721 -9.56 -0.85 -25.59
CA GLY A 721 -8.47 -0.91 -24.59
C GLY A 721 -8.25 0.44 -23.91
N LEU A 722 -6.99 0.77 -23.60
CA LEU A 722 -6.58 2.08 -23.05
C LEU A 722 -6.33 3.10 -24.17
N ASP A 723 -5.33 2.81 -25.00
CA ASP A 723 -4.91 3.53 -26.20
C ASP A 723 -4.56 2.44 -27.23
N PRO A 724 -5.49 2.07 -28.14
CA PRO A 724 -6.80 2.69 -28.37
C PRO A 724 -7.91 2.18 -27.44
N GLY A 725 -8.74 3.08 -26.91
CA GLY A 725 -10.06 2.79 -26.37
C GLY A 725 -10.60 3.85 -25.41
N ILE A 726 -10.17 3.84 -24.15
CA ILE A 726 -10.52 4.90 -23.18
C ILE A 726 -10.18 6.28 -23.76
N ASP A 727 -9.05 6.40 -24.45
CA ASP A 727 -8.65 7.64 -25.11
C ASP A 727 -9.66 8.11 -26.18
N HIS A 728 -10.24 7.20 -26.96
CA HIS A 728 -11.30 7.50 -27.92
C HIS A 728 -12.58 7.97 -27.23
N MET A 729 -13.02 7.23 -26.22
CA MET A 729 -14.28 7.50 -25.52
C MET A 729 -14.30 8.88 -24.87
N ILE A 730 -13.22 9.25 -24.18
CA ILE A 730 -13.09 10.58 -23.57
C ILE A 730 -12.93 11.67 -24.63
N SER A 731 -12.10 11.44 -25.66
CA SER A 731 -11.88 12.43 -26.73
C SER A 731 -13.19 12.79 -27.44
N VAL A 732 -13.99 11.79 -27.83
CA VAL A 732 -15.25 12.02 -28.53
C VAL A 732 -16.30 12.63 -27.60
N LYS A 733 -16.42 12.19 -26.34
CA LYS A 733 -17.32 12.81 -25.36
C LYS A 733 -17.14 14.33 -25.28
N MET A 734 -15.90 14.81 -25.10
CA MET A 734 -15.61 16.25 -25.02
C MET A 734 -15.91 16.99 -26.34
N ILE A 735 -15.60 16.37 -27.49
CA ILE A 735 -15.81 16.96 -28.81
C ILE A 735 -17.31 17.08 -29.12
N ASP A 736 -18.09 16.03 -28.84
CA ASP A 736 -19.54 16.02 -29.02
C ASP A 736 -20.24 16.99 -28.05
N GLU A 737 -19.79 17.10 -26.79
CA GLU A 737 -20.27 18.09 -25.82
C GLU A 737 -19.95 19.54 -26.24
N ALA A 738 -18.82 19.77 -26.93
CA ALA A 738 -18.47 21.05 -27.51
C ALA A 738 -19.34 21.37 -28.73
N HIS A 739 -19.46 20.44 -29.68
CA HIS A 739 -20.28 20.58 -30.91
C HIS A 739 -21.77 20.74 -30.59
N ALA A 740 -22.31 20.01 -29.61
CA ALA A 740 -23.69 20.16 -29.14
C ALA A 740 -24.00 21.57 -28.59
N ARG A 741 -22.97 22.26 -28.07
CA ARG A 741 -23.03 23.66 -27.63
C ARG A 741 -22.69 24.67 -28.75
N ASN A 742 -22.58 24.22 -30.00
CA ASN A 742 -22.12 24.98 -31.18
C ASN A 742 -20.67 25.51 -31.04
N GLY A 743 -19.87 24.93 -30.16
CA GLY A 743 -18.44 25.20 -30.06
C GLY A 743 -17.66 24.60 -31.23
N LYS A 744 -16.48 25.16 -31.50
CA LYS A 744 -15.56 24.76 -32.56
C LYS A 744 -14.22 24.35 -31.96
N VAL A 745 -13.77 23.13 -32.21
CA VAL A 745 -12.50 22.63 -31.69
C VAL A 745 -11.33 23.29 -32.43
N LYS A 746 -10.44 23.94 -31.67
CA LYS A 746 -9.25 24.65 -32.15
C LYS A 746 -7.97 23.83 -31.98
N SER A 747 -7.90 23.04 -30.91
CA SER A 747 -6.77 22.22 -30.54
C SER A 747 -7.30 20.93 -29.93
N PHE A 748 -6.80 19.79 -30.39
CA PHE A 748 -6.95 18.50 -29.74
C PHE A 748 -5.56 17.96 -29.42
N THR A 749 -5.29 17.73 -28.14
CA THR A 749 -4.05 17.11 -27.67
C THR A 749 -4.36 15.91 -26.77
N SER A 750 -3.63 14.83 -26.93
CA SER A 750 -3.78 13.59 -26.16
C SER A 750 -2.42 13.00 -25.80
N PHE A 751 -2.23 12.71 -24.53
CA PHE A 751 -1.02 12.13 -23.96
C PHE A 751 -1.34 10.83 -23.24
N CYS A 752 -0.66 9.73 -23.55
CA CYS A 752 -0.84 8.45 -22.84
C CYS A 752 0.50 7.79 -22.49
N GLY A 753 0.64 7.22 -21.30
CA GLY A 753 1.80 6.43 -20.92
C GLY A 753 1.52 5.39 -19.84
N GLY A 754 1.88 4.14 -20.13
CA GLY A 754 2.18 3.12 -19.12
C GLY A 754 3.62 3.28 -18.63
N LEU A 755 3.76 3.59 -17.34
CA LEU A 755 5.01 3.95 -16.66
C LEU A 755 5.16 3.10 -15.38
N PRO A 756 6.35 3.01 -14.76
CA PRO A 756 6.41 2.68 -13.34
C PRO A 756 5.73 3.78 -12.51
N SER A 757 5.22 3.45 -11.31
CA SER A 757 4.86 4.48 -10.33
C SER A 757 6.11 5.31 -9.94
N PRO A 758 5.98 6.54 -9.41
CA PRO A 758 7.13 7.35 -9.01
C PRO A 758 8.09 6.63 -8.05
N ALA A 759 7.58 5.77 -7.15
CA ALA A 759 8.40 4.95 -6.25
C ALA A 759 9.10 3.78 -6.97
N ALA A 760 8.48 3.21 -8.01
CA ALA A 760 9.03 2.13 -8.83
C ALA A 760 9.96 2.63 -9.96
N ALA A 761 10.01 3.94 -10.24
CA ALA A 761 10.85 4.59 -11.25
C ALA A 761 12.35 4.66 -10.87
N ASN A 762 12.83 3.65 -10.14
CA ASN A 762 14.10 3.62 -9.41
C ASN A 762 15.32 3.14 -10.25
N ASN A 763 15.34 3.42 -11.55
CA ASN A 763 16.46 3.08 -12.44
C ASN A 763 16.85 4.26 -13.35
N PRO A 764 18.02 4.22 -14.02
CA PRO A 764 18.52 5.36 -14.81
C PRO A 764 17.65 5.83 -15.98
N LEU A 765 16.70 5.01 -16.45
CA LEU A 765 15.73 5.36 -17.49
C LEU A 765 14.36 5.76 -16.92
N ALA A 766 14.16 5.67 -15.59
CA ALA A 766 12.87 5.82 -14.93
C ALA A 766 11.75 4.97 -15.57
N TYR A 767 12.09 3.83 -16.19
CA TYR A 767 11.15 3.03 -16.99
C TYR A 767 11.27 1.54 -16.68
N LYS A 768 10.14 0.82 -16.70
CA LYS A 768 10.09 -0.63 -16.49
C LYS A 768 9.14 -1.30 -17.48
N PHE A 769 9.44 -2.55 -17.80
CA PHE A 769 8.74 -3.31 -18.82
C PHE A 769 7.67 -4.21 -18.19
N SER A 770 6.41 -3.85 -18.41
CA SER A 770 5.24 -4.71 -18.17
C SER A 770 4.88 -5.58 -19.39
N TRP A 771 5.65 -5.43 -20.49
CA TRP A 771 5.48 -6.05 -21.80
C TRP A 771 6.83 -6.13 -22.54
N ASN A 772 6.92 -6.85 -23.66
CA ASN A 772 8.19 -7.15 -24.33
C ASN A 772 9.00 -5.88 -24.74
N PRO A 773 10.26 -5.70 -24.26
CA PRO A 773 11.08 -4.52 -24.55
C PRO A 773 11.30 -4.25 -26.04
N ALA A 774 11.38 -5.29 -26.88
CA ALA A 774 11.59 -5.13 -28.31
C ALA A 774 10.47 -4.33 -28.99
N GLY A 775 9.23 -4.49 -28.54
CA GLY A 775 8.11 -3.70 -29.04
C GLY A 775 8.21 -2.22 -28.64
N ALA A 776 8.72 -1.93 -27.44
CA ALA A 776 8.88 -0.57 -26.94
C ALA A 776 10.01 0.18 -27.63
N VAL A 777 11.16 -0.47 -27.84
CA VAL A 777 12.30 0.11 -28.57
C VAL A 777 11.94 0.33 -30.04
N ARG A 778 11.21 -0.60 -30.67
CA ARG A 778 10.68 -0.40 -32.03
C ARG A 778 9.65 0.73 -32.10
N ALA A 779 8.77 0.85 -31.11
CA ALA A 779 7.81 1.96 -31.05
C ALA A 779 8.50 3.32 -30.99
N GLY A 780 9.62 3.41 -30.25
CA GLY A 780 10.49 4.59 -30.20
C GLY A 780 11.28 4.89 -31.48
N LYS A 781 11.13 4.08 -32.54
CA LYS A 781 11.71 4.31 -33.88
C LYS A 781 10.64 4.43 -34.98
N ASN A 782 9.35 4.54 -34.62
CA ASN A 782 8.29 4.77 -35.60
C ASN A 782 8.32 6.24 -36.09
N PRO A 783 8.13 6.53 -37.38
CA PRO A 783 7.91 7.89 -37.84
C PRO A 783 6.58 8.42 -37.29
N ALA A 784 6.51 9.73 -37.07
CA ALA A 784 5.31 10.39 -36.57
C ALA A 784 4.89 11.59 -37.44
N VAL A 785 3.58 11.81 -37.54
CA VAL A 785 2.98 12.90 -38.33
C VAL A 785 1.80 13.47 -37.54
N TYR A 786 1.77 14.79 -37.37
CA TYR A 786 0.72 15.47 -36.60
C TYR A 786 0.49 16.89 -37.10
N LYS A 787 -0.60 17.52 -36.64
CA LYS A 787 -0.92 18.92 -36.97
C LYS A 787 -0.66 19.79 -35.75
N PHE A 788 0.01 20.93 -35.90
CA PHE A 788 0.27 21.85 -34.81
C PHE A 788 0.22 23.29 -35.32
N LEU A 789 -0.65 24.12 -34.72
CA LEU A 789 -0.85 25.54 -35.11
C LEU A 789 -1.13 25.75 -36.62
N GLY A 790 -1.78 24.77 -37.26
CA GLY A 790 -2.14 24.77 -38.68
C GLY A 790 -1.16 24.04 -39.59
N GLU A 791 0.09 23.80 -39.16
CA GLU A 791 1.13 23.14 -39.96
C GLU A 791 1.15 21.62 -39.74
N ALA A 792 1.47 20.87 -40.79
CA ALA A 792 1.70 19.42 -40.72
C ALA A 792 3.18 19.16 -40.42
N ILE A 793 3.47 18.62 -39.23
CA ILE A 793 4.82 18.30 -38.78
C ILE A 793 5.09 16.82 -39.00
N HIS A 794 6.22 16.52 -39.63
CA HIS A 794 6.72 15.17 -39.87
C HIS A 794 8.01 14.96 -39.05
N VAL A 795 8.05 13.88 -38.28
CA VAL A 795 9.21 13.45 -37.49
C VAL A 795 9.67 12.09 -38.03
N ASP A 796 10.92 12.02 -38.47
CA ASP A 796 11.51 10.75 -38.90
C ASP A 796 11.71 9.79 -37.71
N GLY A 797 11.54 8.49 -37.96
CA GLY A 797 11.70 7.47 -36.93
C GLY A 797 13.09 7.43 -36.29
N SER A 798 14.16 7.82 -36.99
CA SER A 798 15.50 7.89 -36.41
C SER A 798 15.67 9.03 -35.40
N SER A 799 14.87 10.09 -35.53
CA SER A 799 14.91 11.29 -34.66
C SER A 799 13.71 11.38 -33.71
N LEU A 800 12.89 10.33 -33.57
CA LEU A 800 11.71 10.37 -32.71
C LEU A 800 12.07 10.69 -31.25
N TYR A 801 13.09 10.02 -30.69
CA TYR A 801 13.60 10.33 -29.34
C TYR A 801 14.14 11.78 -29.22
N GLU A 802 14.72 12.33 -30.29
CA GLU A 802 15.23 13.72 -30.31
C GLU A 802 14.09 14.76 -30.41
N SER A 803 12.89 14.35 -30.81
CA SER A 803 11.70 15.19 -30.89
C SER A 803 10.94 15.34 -29.57
N ALA A 804 11.37 14.63 -28.52
CA ALA A 804 10.75 14.65 -27.21
C ALA A 804 10.76 16.06 -26.61
N LYS A 805 9.68 16.43 -25.93
CA LYS A 805 9.55 17.73 -25.24
C LYS A 805 9.13 17.50 -23.79
N GLY A 806 9.72 18.27 -22.88
CA GLY A 806 9.31 18.27 -21.48
C GLY A 806 7.85 18.72 -21.31
N LEU A 807 7.13 18.04 -20.43
CA LEU A 807 5.74 18.29 -20.07
C LEU A 807 5.63 18.51 -18.56
N ARG A 808 4.78 19.45 -18.17
CA ARG A 808 4.28 19.60 -16.80
C ARG A 808 2.78 19.82 -16.90
N LEU A 809 2.01 18.91 -16.32
CA LEU A 809 0.57 19.04 -16.20
C LEU A 809 0.27 19.87 -14.94
N PRO A 810 -0.51 20.97 -15.01
CA PRO A 810 -0.77 21.83 -13.85
C PRO A 810 -1.40 21.08 -12.66
N GLU A 811 -2.32 20.17 -12.95
CA GLU A 811 -3.00 19.27 -11.99
C GLU A 811 -2.05 18.23 -11.34
N LEU A 812 -0.93 17.92 -12.01
CA LEU A 812 0.02 16.88 -11.61
C LEU A 812 1.46 17.43 -11.61
N PRO A 813 1.75 18.53 -10.88
CA PRO A 813 2.98 19.31 -11.04
C PRO A 813 4.24 18.57 -10.55
N ALA A 814 4.07 17.53 -9.72
CA ALA A 814 5.13 16.65 -9.25
C ALA A 814 5.67 15.70 -10.34
N PHE A 815 4.93 15.49 -11.43
CA PHE A 815 5.33 14.59 -12.50
C PHE A 815 6.26 15.29 -13.51
N ALA A 816 7.55 14.97 -13.43
CA ALA A 816 8.54 15.37 -14.42
C ALA A 816 8.43 14.50 -15.69
N LEU A 817 7.55 14.91 -16.60
CA LEU A 817 7.23 14.15 -17.81
C LEU A 817 7.93 14.72 -19.05
N GLU A 818 8.00 13.88 -20.07
CA GLU A 818 8.29 14.25 -21.46
C GLU A 818 7.29 13.53 -22.38
N HIS A 819 7.05 14.09 -23.56
CA HIS A 819 6.11 13.54 -24.54
C HIS A 819 6.78 13.33 -25.91
N LEU A 820 6.51 12.18 -26.55
CA LEU A 820 6.96 11.84 -27.89
C LEU A 820 5.76 11.74 -28.85
N PRO A 821 5.77 12.37 -30.03
CA PRO A 821 4.72 12.20 -31.04
C PRO A 821 4.41 10.72 -31.35
N ASN A 822 3.13 10.32 -31.36
CA ASN A 822 2.73 8.92 -31.57
C ASN A 822 2.15 8.70 -32.98
N ARG A 823 2.92 8.01 -33.84
CA ARG A 823 2.51 7.57 -35.20
C ARG A 823 1.81 8.71 -35.98
N ASN A 824 0.74 8.40 -36.70
CA ASN A 824 -0.03 9.41 -37.44
C ASN A 824 -1.21 9.90 -36.58
N SER A 825 -1.13 11.14 -36.08
CA SER A 825 -2.22 11.81 -35.34
C SER A 825 -3.31 12.34 -36.27
N LEU A 826 -3.04 12.55 -37.57
CA LEU A 826 -3.99 13.19 -38.50
C LEU A 826 -5.26 12.36 -38.70
N ILE A 827 -5.17 11.03 -38.63
CA ILE A 827 -6.34 10.13 -38.77
C ILE A 827 -7.42 10.41 -37.72
N TYR A 828 -7.04 10.91 -36.55
CA TYR A 828 -7.97 11.23 -35.47
C TYR A 828 -8.76 12.51 -35.75
N GLY A 829 -8.23 13.40 -36.59
CA GLY A 829 -8.99 14.53 -37.11
C GLY A 829 -10.19 14.09 -37.95
N ASP A 830 -10.03 13.03 -38.74
CA ASP A 830 -11.08 12.49 -39.60
C ASP A 830 -12.04 11.60 -38.80
N LEU A 831 -11.52 10.79 -37.86
CA LEU A 831 -12.33 9.95 -36.97
C LEU A 831 -13.21 10.76 -36.01
N TYR A 832 -12.72 11.89 -35.50
CA TYR A 832 -13.46 12.77 -34.57
C TYR A 832 -14.13 13.97 -35.26
N GLY A 833 -14.13 14.04 -36.60
CA GLY A 833 -14.76 15.12 -37.35
C GLY A 833 -14.06 16.51 -37.30
N ILE A 834 -12.97 16.66 -36.54
CA ILE A 834 -12.31 17.95 -36.28
C ILE A 834 -11.28 18.40 -37.34
N THR A 835 -10.94 17.60 -38.37
CA THR A 835 -9.91 17.94 -39.40
C THR A 835 -10.04 19.34 -40.00
N LYS A 836 -11.28 19.80 -40.23
CA LYS A 836 -11.61 21.08 -40.88
C LYS A 836 -11.54 22.28 -39.95
N GLU A 837 -11.47 22.07 -38.64
CA GLU A 837 -11.56 23.13 -37.63
C GLU A 837 -10.34 23.21 -36.72
N ALA A 838 -9.82 22.07 -36.27
CA ALA A 838 -8.68 22.01 -35.38
C ALA A 838 -7.41 22.47 -36.10
N SER A 839 -6.74 23.46 -35.53
CA SER A 839 -5.40 23.90 -35.93
C SER A 839 -4.32 22.96 -35.39
N THR A 840 -4.55 22.33 -34.24
CA THR A 840 -3.68 21.33 -33.62
C THR A 840 -4.41 20.01 -33.45
N ILE A 841 -3.79 18.91 -33.87
CA ILE A 841 -4.26 17.53 -33.71
C ILE A 841 -3.02 16.70 -33.38
N TYR A 842 -2.81 16.45 -32.08
CA TYR A 842 -1.58 15.90 -31.55
C TYR A 842 -1.83 14.74 -30.58
N ARG A 843 -1.29 13.56 -30.89
CA ARG A 843 -1.25 12.42 -29.97
C ARG A 843 0.19 12.08 -29.64
N ALA A 844 0.47 11.80 -28.38
CA ALA A 844 1.82 11.56 -27.88
C ALA A 844 1.90 10.50 -26.79
N THR A 845 3.03 9.81 -26.75
CA THR A 845 3.38 8.86 -25.70
C THR A 845 4.16 9.57 -24.59
N LEU A 846 3.75 9.38 -23.33
CA LEU A 846 4.42 9.92 -22.16
C LEU A 846 5.59 9.05 -21.69
N ARG A 847 6.64 9.70 -21.21
CA ARG A 847 7.78 9.14 -20.47
C ARG A 847 8.14 10.06 -19.30
N TYR A 848 8.98 9.59 -18.39
CA TYR A 848 9.65 10.46 -17.43
C TYR A 848 10.80 11.21 -18.11
N GLU A 849 11.03 12.45 -17.70
CA GLU A 849 11.98 13.37 -18.32
C GLU A 849 13.43 12.84 -18.29
N GLY A 850 14.09 12.90 -19.44
CA GLY A 850 15.46 12.41 -19.67
C GLY A 850 15.53 10.97 -20.20
N PHE A 851 14.40 10.25 -20.29
CA PHE A 851 14.35 8.92 -20.91
C PHE A 851 14.80 9.00 -22.38
N SER A 852 14.23 9.92 -23.15
CA SER A 852 14.45 9.99 -24.60
C SER A 852 15.87 10.43 -24.97
N GLU A 853 16.50 11.29 -24.19
CA GLU A 853 17.90 11.70 -24.43
C GLU A 853 18.87 10.51 -24.30
N ILE A 854 18.66 9.68 -23.27
CA ILE A 854 19.44 8.46 -23.04
C ILE A 854 19.15 7.45 -24.16
N MET A 855 17.89 7.25 -24.52
CA MET A 855 17.50 6.32 -25.59
C MET A 855 18.02 6.77 -26.97
N ALA A 856 18.02 8.07 -27.27
CA ALA A 856 18.64 8.63 -28.47
C ALA A 856 20.16 8.36 -28.49
N THR A 857 20.83 8.51 -27.35
CA THR A 857 22.27 8.23 -27.23
C THR A 857 22.57 6.74 -27.40
N LEU A 858 21.79 5.84 -26.79
CA LEU A 858 21.89 4.39 -27.00
C LEU A 858 21.61 3.98 -28.45
N SER A 859 20.66 4.64 -29.12
CA SER A 859 20.39 4.45 -30.55
C SER A 859 21.61 4.79 -31.41
N LYS A 860 22.28 5.91 -31.12
CA LYS A 860 23.48 6.38 -31.84
C LYS A 860 24.73 5.53 -31.60
N ILE A 861 24.85 4.89 -30.44
CA ILE A 861 25.88 3.87 -30.17
C ILE A 861 25.64 2.59 -31.01
N GLY A 862 24.46 2.43 -31.63
CA GLY A 862 24.13 1.28 -32.47
C GLY A 862 23.40 0.15 -31.75
N PHE A 863 23.06 0.30 -30.46
CA PHE A 863 22.36 -0.75 -29.70
C PHE A 863 20.97 -1.10 -30.27
N PHE A 864 20.36 -0.22 -31.07
CA PHE A 864 19.05 -0.47 -31.70
C PHE A 864 19.14 -0.91 -33.16
N ASP A 865 20.29 -1.44 -33.60
CA ASP A 865 20.43 -2.12 -34.88
C ASP A 865 20.00 -3.60 -34.78
N ALA A 866 19.06 -3.99 -35.63
CA ALA A 866 18.50 -5.33 -35.73
C ALA A 866 19.17 -6.20 -36.82
N ALA A 867 20.19 -5.68 -37.52
CA ALA A 867 21.00 -6.49 -38.42
C ALA A 867 21.87 -7.50 -37.64
N ASN A 868 22.09 -8.68 -38.22
CA ASN A 868 22.94 -9.71 -37.61
C ASN A 868 24.38 -9.22 -37.52
N HIS A 869 24.93 -9.11 -36.30
CA HIS A 869 26.27 -8.59 -36.09
C HIS A 869 27.33 -9.70 -36.30
N PRO A 870 28.44 -9.47 -37.04
CA PRO A 870 29.45 -10.51 -37.30
C PRO A 870 29.98 -11.21 -36.04
N LEU A 871 30.36 -10.44 -35.01
CA LEU A 871 30.83 -10.98 -33.72
C LEU A 871 29.79 -11.84 -32.96
N LEU A 872 28.52 -11.77 -33.34
CA LEU A 872 27.42 -12.58 -32.79
C LEU A 872 27.09 -13.80 -33.67
N GLN A 873 27.87 -14.08 -34.71
CA GLN A 873 27.74 -15.31 -35.52
C GLN A 873 28.81 -16.35 -35.16
N ASP A 874 29.94 -15.92 -34.59
CA ASP A 874 31.06 -16.79 -34.23
C ASP A 874 30.77 -17.75 -33.06
N ALA A 875 31.52 -18.85 -33.03
CA ALA A 875 31.49 -19.83 -31.95
C ALA A 875 32.13 -19.30 -30.65
N ASN A 876 33.04 -18.33 -30.74
CA ASN A 876 33.68 -17.67 -29.61
C ASN A 876 33.03 -16.30 -29.37
N ARG A 877 31.96 -16.27 -28.57
CA ARG A 877 31.16 -15.05 -28.35
C ARG A 877 31.92 -14.01 -27.51
N PRO A 878 31.80 -12.70 -27.83
CA PRO A 878 32.40 -11.63 -27.04
C PRO A 878 31.72 -11.51 -25.66
N THR A 879 32.40 -10.84 -24.72
CA THR A 879 31.74 -10.35 -23.49
C THR A 879 30.84 -9.16 -23.80
N TYR A 880 29.85 -8.88 -22.95
CA TYR A 880 29.02 -7.66 -23.09
C TYR A 880 29.90 -6.41 -23.20
N LYS A 881 30.93 -6.32 -22.34
CA LYS A 881 31.91 -5.24 -22.39
C LYS A 881 32.69 -5.19 -23.71
N GLY A 882 33.24 -6.30 -24.18
CA GLY A 882 33.97 -6.35 -25.45
C GLY A 882 33.09 -5.98 -26.66
N PHE A 883 31.79 -6.27 -26.59
CA PHE A 883 30.81 -5.86 -27.59
C PHE A 883 30.44 -4.37 -27.51
N LEU A 884 30.28 -3.82 -26.29
CA LEU A 884 30.15 -2.37 -26.07
C LEU A 884 31.39 -1.61 -26.59
N ASP A 885 32.58 -2.13 -26.33
CA ASP A 885 33.84 -1.55 -26.80
C ASP A 885 33.93 -1.52 -28.33
N GLU A 886 33.47 -2.58 -29.01
CA GLU A 886 33.37 -2.63 -30.48
C GLU A 886 32.36 -1.61 -31.03
N LEU A 887 31.16 -1.53 -30.45
CA LEU A 887 30.15 -0.54 -30.87
C LEU A 887 30.67 0.90 -30.74
N LEU A 888 31.46 1.18 -29.70
CA LEU A 888 32.15 2.45 -29.48
C LEU A 888 33.51 2.57 -30.24
N ASN A 889 33.81 1.66 -31.16
CA ASN A 889 34.99 1.67 -32.06
C ASN A 889 34.62 1.54 -33.56
N ALA A 890 33.35 1.27 -33.89
CA ALA A 890 32.91 0.95 -35.25
C ALA A 890 33.09 2.11 -36.26
N ASP A 891 33.13 3.36 -35.76
CA ASP A 891 33.59 4.50 -36.54
C ASP A 891 35.12 4.45 -36.70
N ASN A 892 35.57 4.12 -37.91
CA ASN A 892 36.97 3.97 -38.33
C ASN A 892 37.78 5.30 -38.25
N ILE A 893 37.99 5.84 -37.05
CA ILE A 893 38.98 6.89 -36.79
C ILE A 893 40.33 6.23 -36.49
N SER A 894 40.94 5.68 -37.55
CA SER A 894 42.38 5.44 -37.53
C SER A 894 43.10 6.76 -37.25
N THR A 895 44.07 6.74 -36.35
CA THR A 895 44.95 7.89 -36.02
C THR A 895 44.26 9.18 -35.55
N ILE A 896 44.04 9.29 -34.23
CA ILE A 896 44.39 10.49 -33.46
C ILE A 896 44.95 10.05 -32.09
N THR A 897 46.16 9.48 -32.13
CA THR A 897 47.03 9.38 -30.95
C THR A 897 47.60 10.77 -30.63
N THR A 898 46.74 11.69 -30.18
CA THR A 898 47.14 13.07 -29.87
C THR A 898 46.45 13.60 -28.62
N ASN A 899 47.19 13.55 -27.51
CA ASN A 899 47.13 14.51 -26.41
C ASN A 899 45.77 14.76 -25.73
N LEU A 900 45.05 13.68 -25.39
CA LEU A 900 44.20 13.73 -24.20
C LEU A 900 45.10 13.60 -22.96
N ASN A 901 45.58 14.75 -22.46
CA ASN A 901 46.13 14.87 -21.10
C ASN A 901 44.99 14.67 -20.08
N ILE A 902 44.56 13.43 -19.90
CA ILE A 902 43.73 13.04 -18.76
C ILE A 902 44.69 12.85 -17.59
N GLU A 903 44.69 13.80 -16.65
CA GLU A 903 45.46 13.70 -15.41
C GLU A 903 45.04 12.42 -14.67
N ALA A 904 46.03 11.58 -14.32
CA ALA A 904 45.84 10.22 -13.85
C ALA A 904 45.05 10.16 -12.52
N SER A 905 43.73 10.02 -12.64
CA SER A 905 42.80 9.88 -11.51
C SER A 905 41.44 9.23 -11.87
N GLY A 906 41.04 9.24 -13.15
CA GLY A 906 39.74 8.74 -13.61
C GLY A 906 39.67 7.22 -13.84
N GLY A 907 38.48 6.66 -13.68
CA GLY A 907 38.21 5.23 -13.89
C GLY A 907 37.63 4.92 -15.27
N TYR A 908 37.28 3.65 -15.51
CA TYR A 908 36.63 3.19 -16.75
C TYR A 908 35.34 3.97 -17.10
N ASP A 909 34.63 4.48 -16.09
CA ASP A 909 33.45 5.33 -16.29
C ASP A 909 33.79 6.65 -17.00
N ASP A 910 34.92 7.27 -16.67
CA ASP A 910 35.38 8.53 -17.27
C ASP A 910 35.82 8.33 -18.73
N GLU A 911 36.41 7.17 -19.03
CA GLU A 911 36.76 6.76 -20.40
C GLU A 911 35.51 6.61 -21.27
N LEU A 912 34.47 5.92 -20.79
CA LEU A 912 33.21 5.78 -21.52
C LEU A 912 32.51 7.13 -21.75
N ILE A 913 32.51 8.02 -20.74
CA ILE A 913 31.96 9.38 -20.89
C ILE A 913 32.73 10.15 -21.97
N ALA A 914 34.07 10.09 -21.96
CA ALA A 914 34.90 10.75 -22.96
C ALA A 914 34.66 10.21 -24.37
N ARG A 915 34.57 8.87 -24.53
CA ARG A 915 34.28 8.22 -25.83
C ARG A 915 32.93 8.66 -26.39
N ILE A 916 31.84 8.54 -25.62
CA ILE A 916 30.48 8.93 -26.04
C ILE A 916 30.40 10.40 -26.50
N LEU A 917 31.09 11.32 -25.80
CA LEU A 917 31.17 12.73 -26.19
C LEU A 917 32.03 12.94 -27.44
N SER A 918 33.18 12.27 -27.55
CA SER A 918 34.09 12.40 -28.70
C SER A 918 33.51 11.88 -30.01
N LEU A 919 32.67 10.83 -29.95
CA LEU A 919 31.93 10.27 -31.09
C LEU A 919 30.68 11.10 -31.44
N GLY A 920 30.39 12.18 -30.69
CA GLY A 920 29.25 13.07 -30.94
C GLY A 920 27.88 12.43 -30.70
N HIS A 921 27.81 11.27 -30.04
CA HIS A 921 26.54 10.58 -29.78
C HIS A 921 25.60 11.43 -28.88
N CYS A 922 26.15 12.20 -27.95
CA CYS A 922 25.44 13.28 -27.26
C CYS A 922 26.32 14.53 -27.13
N LYS A 923 25.68 15.71 -26.95
CA LYS A 923 26.38 17.00 -26.82
C LYS A 923 26.71 17.37 -25.37
N GLU A 924 25.89 16.88 -24.43
CA GLU A 924 25.95 17.32 -23.03
C GLU A 924 26.59 16.25 -22.15
N LYS A 925 27.48 16.69 -21.25
CA LYS A 925 28.20 15.79 -20.34
C LYS A 925 27.25 15.06 -19.40
N ASP A 926 26.17 15.71 -18.97
CA ASP A 926 25.21 15.10 -18.04
C ASP A 926 24.39 13.98 -18.70
N ILE A 927 24.05 14.11 -19.99
CA ILE A 927 23.45 13.04 -20.79
C ILE A 927 24.43 11.88 -20.96
N ALA A 928 25.72 12.15 -21.21
CA ALA A 928 26.76 11.10 -21.27
C ALA A 928 26.88 10.35 -19.94
N VAL A 929 26.93 11.07 -18.80
CA VAL A 929 26.97 10.49 -17.44
C VAL A 929 25.73 9.64 -17.16
N LYS A 930 24.53 10.12 -17.47
CA LYS A 930 23.28 9.34 -17.35
C LYS A 930 23.33 8.08 -18.23
N THR A 931 23.80 8.19 -19.47
CA THR A 931 23.92 7.07 -20.41
C THR A 931 24.91 6.00 -19.91
N VAL A 932 26.06 6.39 -19.37
CA VAL A 932 27.01 5.43 -18.77
C VAL A 932 26.41 4.75 -17.53
N LYS A 933 25.65 5.46 -16.70
CA LYS A 933 24.88 4.84 -15.60
C LYS A 933 23.87 3.81 -16.12
N THR A 934 23.17 4.08 -17.23
CA THR A 934 22.25 3.13 -17.89
C THR A 934 22.99 1.90 -18.43
N ILE A 935 24.11 2.09 -19.15
CA ILE A 935 24.99 1.02 -19.64
C ILE A 935 25.46 0.13 -18.48
N LYS A 936 25.81 0.72 -17.34
CA LYS A 936 26.22 -0.02 -16.13
C LYS A 936 25.06 -0.75 -15.47
N PHE A 937 23.88 -0.13 -15.36
CA PHE A 937 22.68 -0.76 -14.80
C PHE A 937 22.19 -1.95 -15.64
N LEU A 938 22.21 -1.83 -16.97
CA LEU A 938 21.95 -2.93 -17.90
C LEU A 938 23.08 -3.97 -17.93
N GLY A 939 24.16 -3.76 -17.17
CA GLY A 939 25.32 -4.65 -17.11
C GLY A 939 26.02 -4.84 -18.47
N LEU A 940 25.94 -3.87 -19.37
CA LEU A 940 26.58 -3.92 -20.69
C LEU A 940 28.12 -3.75 -20.62
N HIS A 941 28.64 -3.50 -19.41
CA HIS A 941 30.05 -3.43 -19.07
C HIS A 941 30.60 -4.72 -18.42
N GLU A 942 29.78 -5.77 -18.29
CA GLU A 942 30.15 -6.99 -17.59
C GLU A 942 31.03 -7.90 -18.48
N GLU A 943 32.05 -8.53 -17.88
CA GLU A 943 32.95 -9.50 -18.54
C GLU A 943 32.29 -10.90 -18.66
N ILE A 944 31.01 -10.93 -19.05
CA ILE A 944 30.19 -12.14 -19.23
C ILE A 944 29.91 -12.31 -20.72
N GLN A 945 30.03 -13.52 -21.26
CA GLN A 945 29.78 -13.80 -22.68
C GLN A 945 28.31 -13.57 -23.07
N ILE A 946 28.11 -13.01 -24.26
CA ILE A 946 26.77 -12.80 -24.82
C ILE A 946 26.14 -14.15 -25.19
N PRO A 947 24.88 -14.41 -24.79
CA PRO A 947 24.14 -15.63 -25.12
C PRO A 947 24.02 -15.92 -26.62
N LYS A 948 23.82 -17.20 -26.96
CA LYS A 948 23.84 -17.70 -28.36
C LYS A 948 22.58 -17.33 -29.16
N ASP A 949 21.48 -17.11 -28.47
CA ASP A 949 20.18 -16.66 -28.97
C ASP A 949 20.19 -15.20 -29.43
N CYS A 950 21.14 -14.38 -28.97
CA CYS A 950 21.35 -13.04 -29.53
C CYS A 950 22.08 -13.10 -30.88
N SER A 951 21.52 -12.44 -31.89
CA SER A 951 22.07 -12.35 -33.25
C SER A 951 22.45 -10.93 -33.68
N SER A 952 21.78 -9.93 -33.11
CA SER A 952 21.93 -8.49 -33.38
C SER A 952 22.20 -7.68 -32.11
N ALA A 953 22.65 -6.44 -32.24
CA ALA A 953 22.82 -5.53 -31.09
C ALA A 953 21.46 -5.25 -30.39
N PHE A 954 20.39 -5.19 -31.18
CA PHE A 954 19.01 -5.07 -30.71
C PHE A 954 18.59 -6.25 -29.81
N ASP A 955 18.93 -7.49 -30.17
CA ASP A 955 18.63 -8.67 -29.34
C ASP A 955 19.36 -8.57 -27.99
N VAL A 956 20.64 -8.19 -28.03
CA VAL A 956 21.50 -8.03 -26.84
C VAL A 956 20.90 -7.01 -25.87
N ILE A 957 20.53 -5.81 -26.35
CA ILE A 957 19.98 -4.80 -25.44
C ILE A 957 18.56 -5.13 -24.97
N CYS A 958 17.70 -5.73 -25.82
CA CYS A 958 16.36 -6.14 -25.41
C CYS A 958 16.41 -7.20 -24.31
N GLN A 959 17.28 -8.21 -24.45
CA GLN A 959 17.47 -9.25 -23.42
C GLN A 959 17.96 -8.65 -22.09
N ARG A 960 18.87 -7.67 -22.13
CA ARG A 960 19.36 -7.00 -20.90
C ARG A 960 18.34 -6.06 -20.29
N MET A 961 17.53 -5.38 -21.10
CA MET A 961 16.39 -4.60 -20.65
C MET A 961 15.34 -5.49 -19.97
N GLU A 962 15.01 -6.65 -20.54
CA GLU A 962 14.08 -7.62 -19.94
C GLU A 962 14.59 -8.13 -18.57
N GLN A 963 15.87 -8.50 -18.49
CA GLN A 963 16.50 -9.00 -17.25
C GLN A 963 16.61 -7.94 -16.14
N ARG A 964 16.84 -6.66 -16.48
CA ARG A 964 17.20 -5.61 -15.50
C ARG A 964 16.12 -4.56 -15.25
N MET A 965 15.12 -4.45 -16.11
CA MET A 965 14.04 -3.45 -16.02
C MET A 965 12.64 -4.08 -15.87
N ALA A 966 12.56 -5.32 -15.38
CA ALA A 966 11.32 -5.91 -14.90
C ALA A 966 10.84 -5.24 -13.59
N TYR A 967 9.55 -5.39 -13.28
CA TYR A 967 8.97 -4.99 -11.99
C TYR A 967 9.31 -6.03 -10.91
N GLY A 968 9.68 -5.55 -9.72
CA GLY A 968 9.76 -6.36 -8.51
C GLY A 968 8.36 -6.67 -7.93
N HIS A 969 8.30 -7.66 -7.03
CA HIS A 969 7.05 -8.20 -6.47
C HIS A 969 6.14 -7.18 -5.75
N ASN A 970 6.68 -6.07 -5.24
CA ASN A 970 5.94 -4.99 -4.58
C ASN A 970 5.90 -3.69 -5.41
N GLU A 971 6.35 -3.70 -6.67
CA GLU A 971 6.47 -2.50 -7.48
C GLU A 971 5.26 -2.34 -8.40
N GLN A 972 4.60 -1.19 -8.32
CA GLN A 972 3.41 -0.88 -9.11
C GLN A 972 3.79 -0.19 -10.43
N ASP A 973 3.09 -0.54 -11.50
CA ASP A 973 2.98 0.33 -12.67
C ASP A 973 1.91 1.42 -12.44
N MET A 974 1.84 2.33 -13.40
CA MET A 974 0.96 3.47 -13.41
C MET A 974 0.56 3.74 -14.86
N VAL A 975 -0.71 4.05 -15.08
CA VAL A 975 -1.21 4.58 -16.34
C VAL A 975 -1.60 6.03 -16.13
N LEU A 976 -1.06 6.92 -16.97
CA LEU A 976 -1.49 8.31 -17.08
C LEU A 976 -1.97 8.56 -18.51
N LEU A 977 -3.23 8.96 -18.62
CA LEU A 977 -3.88 9.42 -19.85
C LEU A 977 -4.40 10.83 -19.59
N HIS A 978 -4.07 11.79 -20.45
CA HIS A 978 -4.50 13.18 -20.32
C HIS A 978 -4.87 13.75 -21.69
N HIS A 979 -6.01 14.44 -21.75
CA HIS A 979 -6.50 15.10 -22.94
C HIS A 979 -6.72 16.59 -22.70
N GLU A 980 -6.51 17.40 -23.73
CA GLU A 980 -6.82 18.82 -23.77
C GLU A 980 -7.55 19.16 -25.08
N VAL A 981 -8.71 19.82 -24.97
CA VAL A 981 -9.53 20.27 -26.10
C VAL A 981 -9.82 21.76 -25.93
N GLU A 982 -9.30 22.59 -26.83
CA GLU A 982 -9.60 24.03 -26.85
C GLU A 982 -10.81 24.29 -27.74
N VAL A 983 -11.82 24.98 -27.21
CA VAL A 983 -13.12 25.22 -27.85
C VAL A 983 -13.44 26.71 -27.93
N GLU A 984 -13.61 27.22 -29.14
CA GLU A 984 -14.13 28.58 -29.39
C GLU A 984 -15.63 28.53 -29.65
N TYR A 985 -16.41 29.39 -29.00
CA TYR A 985 -17.86 29.48 -29.21
C TYR A 985 -18.25 30.74 -30.00
N PRO A 986 -19.32 30.67 -30.81
CA PRO A 986 -19.75 31.77 -31.68
C PRO A 986 -20.40 32.95 -30.92
N ASP A 987 -20.67 32.81 -29.62
CA ASP A 987 -21.28 33.85 -28.78
C ASP A 987 -20.27 34.85 -28.18
N GLY A 988 -18.97 34.68 -28.45
CA GLY A 988 -17.93 35.61 -28.06
C GLY A 988 -17.46 35.49 -26.61
N ARG A 989 -17.81 34.40 -25.91
CA ARG A 989 -17.16 34.04 -24.63
C ARG A 989 -15.67 33.70 -24.85
N PRO A 990 -14.83 33.66 -23.79
CA PRO A 990 -13.45 33.21 -23.89
C PRO A 990 -13.35 31.77 -24.41
N THR A 991 -12.20 31.39 -24.97
CA THR A 991 -11.97 30.01 -25.42
C THR A 991 -11.91 29.09 -24.20
N GLU A 992 -12.82 28.13 -24.10
CA GLU A 992 -12.81 27.14 -23.03
C GLU A 992 -11.75 26.07 -23.36
N LYS A 993 -10.90 25.71 -22.39
CA LYS A 993 -9.99 24.57 -22.50
C LYS A 993 -10.52 23.43 -21.64
N HIS A 994 -11.11 22.42 -22.28
CA HIS A 994 -11.63 21.24 -21.61
C HIS A 994 -10.47 20.25 -21.42
N GLN A 995 -10.38 19.65 -20.24
CA GLN A 995 -9.34 18.70 -19.88
C GLN A 995 -9.96 17.46 -19.27
N ALA A 996 -9.36 16.30 -19.52
CA ALA A 996 -9.75 15.05 -18.92
C ALA A 996 -8.53 14.19 -18.60
N THR A 997 -8.44 13.68 -17.38
CA THR A 997 -7.27 12.96 -16.86
C THR A 997 -7.68 11.64 -16.21
N LEU A 998 -7.06 10.54 -16.62
CA LEU A 998 -7.11 9.25 -15.93
C LEU A 998 -5.71 8.96 -15.39
N LEU A 999 -5.63 8.70 -14.08
CA LEU A 999 -4.41 8.31 -13.37
C LEU A 999 -4.71 7.07 -12.52
N GLU A 1000 -4.26 5.90 -12.98
CA GLU A 1000 -4.51 4.60 -12.34
C GLU A 1000 -3.18 3.93 -11.94
N PHE A 1001 -3.16 3.26 -10.80
CA PHE A 1001 -1.99 2.51 -10.29
C PHE A 1001 -2.28 1.01 -10.18
N GLY A 1002 -1.26 0.18 -10.36
CA GLY A 1002 -1.40 -1.28 -10.24
C GLY A 1002 -1.90 -1.71 -8.86
N LYS A 1003 -2.85 -2.66 -8.81
CA LYS A 1003 -3.50 -3.12 -7.58
C LYS A 1003 -2.83 -4.39 -7.07
N VAL A 1004 -2.39 -4.39 -5.81
CA VAL A 1004 -1.84 -5.57 -5.13
C VAL A 1004 -2.99 -6.31 -4.44
N GLU A 1005 -3.23 -7.57 -4.84
CA GLU A 1005 -4.28 -8.42 -4.27
C GLU A 1005 -3.78 -9.18 -3.03
N ASN A 1006 -4.72 -9.55 -2.14
CA ASN A 1006 -4.44 -10.34 -0.95
C ASN A 1006 -3.86 -11.72 -1.32
N GLY A 1007 -2.54 -11.85 -1.24
CA GLY A 1007 -1.78 -13.03 -1.70
C GLY A 1007 -0.50 -12.68 -2.46
N GLY A 1008 -0.30 -11.41 -2.84
CA GLY A 1008 0.92 -10.93 -3.51
C GLY A 1008 0.88 -10.97 -5.04
N SER A 1009 -0.24 -11.41 -5.64
CA SER A 1009 -0.51 -11.16 -7.06
C SER A 1009 -0.75 -9.66 -7.27
N THR A 1010 -0.13 -9.07 -8.29
CA THR A 1010 -0.29 -7.64 -8.62
C THR A 1010 -0.91 -7.50 -10.00
N THR A 1011 -2.14 -6.98 -10.04
CA THR A 1011 -2.86 -6.67 -11.29
C THR A 1011 -2.45 -5.27 -11.75
N THR A 1012 -1.66 -5.18 -12.82
CA THR A 1012 -1.07 -3.92 -13.30
C THR A 1012 -2.13 -2.92 -13.79
N ALA A 1013 -1.89 -1.61 -13.65
CA ALA A 1013 -2.74 -0.54 -14.17
C ALA A 1013 -2.96 -0.70 -15.69
N MET A 1014 -1.91 -1.08 -16.42
CA MET A 1014 -1.99 -1.41 -17.86
C MET A 1014 -2.90 -2.64 -18.13
N ALA A 1015 -2.95 -3.61 -17.22
CA ALA A 1015 -3.84 -4.76 -17.38
C ALA A 1015 -5.30 -4.40 -17.10
N LEU A 1016 -5.55 -3.60 -16.05
CA LEU A 1016 -6.88 -3.09 -15.69
C LEU A 1016 -7.47 -2.23 -16.81
N THR A 1017 -6.74 -1.20 -17.21
CA THR A 1017 -7.19 -0.19 -18.20
C THR A 1017 -7.25 -0.71 -19.65
N VAL A 1018 -6.83 -1.95 -19.92
CA VAL A 1018 -7.02 -2.62 -21.21
C VAL A 1018 -8.04 -3.76 -21.12
N GLY A 1019 -7.97 -4.59 -20.07
CA GLY A 1019 -8.87 -5.72 -19.89
C GLY A 1019 -10.30 -5.33 -19.52
N VAL A 1020 -10.48 -4.31 -18.67
CA VAL A 1020 -11.82 -3.88 -18.22
C VAL A 1020 -12.62 -3.20 -19.35
N PRO A 1021 -12.06 -2.29 -20.19
CA PRO A 1021 -12.78 -1.80 -21.37
C PRO A 1021 -13.18 -2.91 -22.35
N ALA A 1022 -12.32 -3.91 -22.59
CA ALA A 1022 -12.65 -5.03 -23.46
C ALA A 1022 -13.80 -5.88 -22.89
N ALA A 1023 -13.83 -6.09 -21.58
CA ALA A 1023 -14.93 -6.75 -20.88
C ALA A 1023 -16.24 -5.93 -20.93
N ILE A 1024 -16.18 -4.62 -20.68
CA ILE A 1024 -17.32 -3.71 -20.81
C ILE A 1024 -17.88 -3.74 -22.24
N GLY A 1025 -17.01 -3.69 -23.25
CA GLY A 1025 -17.42 -3.84 -24.65
C GLY A 1025 -18.17 -5.16 -24.91
N ALA A 1026 -17.79 -6.25 -24.24
CA ALA A 1026 -18.48 -7.53 -24.37
C ALA A 1026 -19.86 -7.52 -23.68
N LEU A 1027 -19.99 -6.87 -22.51
CA LEU A 1027 -21.27 -6.67 -21.83
C LEU A 1027 -22.23 -5.82 -22.66
N LEU A 1028 -21.77 -4.71 -23.25
CA LEU A 1028 -22.60 -3.86 -24.11
C LEU A 1028 -23.14 -4.60 -25.34
N LEU A 1029 -22.39 -5.56 -25.88
CA LEU A 1029 -22.85 -6.44 -26.96
C LEU A 1029 -23.82 -7.52 -26.44
N LEU A 1030 -23.54 -8.14 -25.29
CA LEU A 1030 -24.38 -9.16 -24.68
C LEU A 1030 -25.77 -8.62 -24.29
N GLU A 1031 -25.81 -7.42 -23.71
CA GLU A 1031 -27.03 -6.71 -23.31
C GLU A 1031 -27.76 -6.05 -24.49
N ASN A 1032 -27.25 -6.19 -25.72
CA ASN A 1032 -27.78 -5.56 -26.93
C ASN A 1032 -27.87 -4.02 -26.86
N LYS A 1033 -27.01 -3.37 -26.05
CA LYS A 1033 -26.92 -1.90 -25.95
C LYS A 1033 -26.35 -1.24 -27.22
N VAL A 1034 -25.58 -1.98 -28.03
CA VAL A 1034 -25.01 -1.50 -29.30
C VAL A 1034 -25.82 -1.96 -30.52
N ASN A 1035 -26.50 -1.02 -31.17
CA ASN A 1035 -27.31 -1.29 -32.35
C ASN A 1035 -26.46 -1.35 -33.62
N THR A 1036 -25.38 -0.56 -33.70
CA THR A 1036 -24.54 -0.45 -34.89
C THR A 1036 -23.85 -1.77 -35.23
N LYS A 1037 -24.02 -2.23 -36.47
CA LYS A 1037 -23.44 -3.48 -37.00
C LYS A 1037 -22.28 -3.19 -37.95
N GLY A 1038 -21.39 -4.17 -38.11
CA GLY A 1038 -20.13 -4.04 -38.85
C GLY A 1038 -18.90 -4.06 -37.97
N VAL A 1039 -17.74 -3.71 -38.55
CA VAL A 1039 -16.50 -3.45 -37.80
C VAL A 1039 -16.50 -1.99 -37.39
N ILE A 1040 -16.47 -1.74 -36.08
CA ILE A 1040 -16.67 -0.42 -35.46
C ILE A 1040 -15.67 -0.15 -34.33
N ARG A 1041 -15.73 1.06 -33.78
CA ARG A 1041 -14.90 1.63 -32.71
C ARG A 1041 -15.82 2.28 -31.66
N PRO A 1042 -15.36 2.57 -30.43
CA PRO A 1042 -16.14 3.28 -29.42
C PRO A 1042 -16.20 4.80 -29.68
N LEU A 1043 -16.71 5.19 -30.85
CA LEU A 1043 -16.91 6.58 -31.27
C LEU A 1043 -18.38 7.01 -31.21
N GLU A 1044 -19.32 6.05 -31.17
CA GLU A 1044 -20.76 6.36 -31.13
C GLU A 1044 -21.24 6.55 -29.68
N PRO A 1045 -22.16 7.49 -29.41
CA PRO A 1045 -22.71 7.72 -28.06
C PRO A 1045 -23.36 6.50 -27.41
N GLU A 1046 -23.92 5.58 -28.20
CA GLU A 1046 -24.48 4.30 -27.71
C GLU A 1046 -23.41 3.37 -27.11
N ILE A 1047 -22.12 3.66 -27.31
CA ILE A 1047 -20.98 2.89 -26.81
C ILE A 1047 -20.25 3.68 -25.73
N TYR A 1048 -19.76 4.89 -26.03
CA TYR A 1048 -18.83 5.58 -25.14
C TYR A 1048 -19.49 6.07 -23.85
N ILE A 1049 -20.77 6.46 -23.86
CA ILE A 1049 -21.49 6.92 -22.67
C ILE A 1049 -21.62 5.78 -21.64
N PRO A 1050 -22.29 4.65 -21.94
CA PRO A 1050 -22.43 3.57 -20.97
C PRO A 1050 -21.09 2.91 -20.64
N ALA A 1051 -20.11 2.91 -21.57
CA ALA A 1051 -18.79 2.39 -21.27
C ALA A 1051 -18.02 3.22 -20.23
N LEU A 1052 -18.08 4.56 -20.32
CA LEU A 1052 -17.46 5.45 -19.32
C LEU A 1052 -18.15 5.34 -17.95
N GLU A 1053 -19.49 5.29 -17.92
CA GLU A 1053 -20.27 5.07 -16.68
C GLU A 1053 -19.91 3.74 -16.00
N MET A 1054 -19.75 2.66 -16.77
CA MET A 1054 -19.30 1.36 -16.25
C MET A 1054 -17.82 1.38 -15.81
N LEU A 1055 -16.95 2.14 -16.48
CA LEU A 1055 -15.55 2.31 -16.06
C LEU A 1055 -15.46 3.03 -14.71
N GLU A 1056 -16.17 4.14 -14.52
CA GLU A 1056 -16.19 4.85 -13.24
C GLU A 1056 -16.78 3.99 -12.12
N SER A 1057 -17.85 3.25 -12.42
CA SER A 1057 -18.49 2.30 -11.49
C SER A 1057 -17.56 1.15 -11.10
N SER A 1058 -16.65 0.74 -12.00
CA SER A 1058 -15.58 -0.24 -11.72
C SER A 1058 -14.43 0.31 -10.88
N GLY A 1059 -14.43 1.62 -10.59
CA GLY A 1059 -13.41 2.31 -9.83
C GLY A 1059 -12.24 2.86 -10.64
N ILE A 1060 -12.30 2.83 -11.99
CA ILE A 1060 -11.36 3.52 -12.88
C ILE A 1060 -11.88 4.95 -13.05
N LYS A 1061 -11.30 5.90 -12.30
CA LYS A 1061 -11.81 7.28 -12.23
C LYS A 1061 -11.28 8.16 -13.34
N LEU A 1062 -12.16 9.01 -13.86
CA LEU A 1062 -11.83 10.13 -14.74
C LEU A 1062 -11.96 11.45 -13.96
N ALA A 1063 -11.00 12.35 -14.15
CA ALA A 1063 -11.05 13.72 -13.64
C ALA A 1063 -11.22 14.69 -14.82
N GLU A 1064 -12.41 15.27 -14.96
CA GLU A 1064 -12.73 16.26 -15.99
C GLU A 1064 -12.68 17.69 -15.42
N GLY A 1065 -12.23 18.65 -16.23
CA GLY A 1065 -12.08 20.06 -15.85
C GLY A 1065 -12.24 21.02 -17.04
N VAL A 1066 -12.52 22.29 -16.75
CA VAL A 1066 -12.65 23.36 -17.75
C VAL A 1066 -11.94 24.63 -17.26
N GLU A 1067 -10.95 25.09 -18.03
CA GLU A 1067 -10.25 26.37 -17.88
C GLU A 1067 -10.81 27.40 -18.88
N ILE A 1068 -10.74 28.71 -18.56
CA ILE A 1068 -11.37 29.84 -19.29
C ILE A 1068 -10.36 30.97 -19.51
#